data_AF-K5WAN8-F1
#
_entry.id   AF-K5WAN8-F1
#
_cell.length_a   1.000
_cell.length_b   1.000
_cell.length_c   1.000
_cell.angle_alpha   90.00
_cell.angle_beta   90.00
_cell.angle_gamma   90.00
#
_symmetry.space_group_name_H-M   'P 1'
#
loop_
_entity.id
_entity.type
_entity.pdbx_description
1 polymer ?
#
loop_
_entity_poly.entity_id
_entity_poly.type
_entity_poly.pdbx_seq_one_letter_code
_entity_poly.pdbx_strand_id
1 'polypeptide(L)'
;MSSFLTSISDLLPAFCKGNGLAQYSKQYPSCFFLRVPLHVYLDHIFPCLSLEDIICLRRVNKALFLITHEPSIWGRFLQRMNHHPAVNLRPDIDYTNNYYEIEQIVSRTVSLDDNWRNPKPKVIDRFLVETHYQVLDMVLLPGGKYLCASIKDRGNFRYYIALYVLDHPSGPQAIARVPVHTKAFKLTAKYLRVNGQYGIIVSCVRRRYATGAPVSEFDDPLSQNLPDISQFSGEHTIDGKHPYFSEVLVFFTPLCELEYLCDPYITWGSEEHRRRIEVLDSPPLRFVSSCELDRDVSSLAMFTIDNEAWLTFVVNERYIVFFRCAHHEIITVECTENEEFRFEHIKAILPLPRQRQILVVRQCIGFEVEEWVVELYPFPTHNQEITATHGIVARQVPPNTLIKATISDPDASLNLSTPLPKFQSDPIPPISIFFEHDYPSGLFHFCLWPMYEQTPDGHINYIPRYTVIPTEPPGGITPEYEAEFASAGKFSMAQSCHITDPEVAHVLPGGYRAIFYTTKYDDLRASPSMIKLRRYISPEIQDRSYPEKPADNSLSFLRKTRRKVPNGIYGTIDIPVEDSATFGLGISAITWDESIGRICVAIDGELCVRILDMAKSVEPDVRFDAWKERMSQEIVEQGCWNVTKECIHTDAHNVPMPGGYNPQSRGH
;
A
#
# COMPACT_ATOMS: atom_id res chain seq x y z
N MET A 1 23.78 -4.62 -17.89
CA MET A 1 23.61 -6.09 -17.93
C MET A 1 22.14 -6.38 -18.16
N SER A 2 21.73 -6.53 -19.42
CA SER A 2 20.36 -6.89 -19.79
C SER A 2 20.08 -8.34 -19.35
N SER A 3 18.99 -8.53 -18.63
CA SER A 3 18.53 -9.79 -18.04
C SER A 3 18.53 -10.95 -19.04
N PHE A 4 19.29 -12.00 -18.72
CA PHE A 4 19.31 -13.31 -19.40
C PHE A 4 18.09 -14.19 -19.08
N LEU A 5 16.99 -13.61 -18.63
CA LEU A 5 15.74 -14.32 -18.40
C LEU A 5 14.87 -14.14 -19.64
N THR A 6 14.77 -15.21 -20.43
CA THR A 6 13.82 -15.30 -21.55
C THR A 6 12.42 -15.22 -20.96
N SER A 7 11.60 -14.30 -21.46
CA SER A 7 10.20 -14.17 -21.05
C SER A 7 9.46 -15.49 -21.30
N ILE A 8 8.35 -15.75 -20.61
CA ILE A 8 7.42 -16.80 -21.05
C ILE A 8 7.00 -16.54 -22.50
N SER A 9 6.89 -15.28 -22.93
CA SER A 9 6.67 -14.94 -24.33
C SER A 9 7.83 -15.33 -25.26
N ASP A 10 8.96 -15.83 -24.76
CA ASP A 10 10.07 -16.40 -25.54
C ASP A 10 10.13 -17.94 -25.41
N LEU A 11 9.84 -18.48 -24.21
CA LEU A 11 9.76 -19.93 -23.94
C LEU A 11 8.50 -20.59 -24.51
N LEU A 12 7.37 -19.88 -24.44
CA LEU A 12 6.06 -20.34 -24.90
C LEU A 12 6.01 -20.32 -26.44
N PRO A 13 6.69 -19.42 -27.18
CA PRO A 13 7.01 -19.65 -28.58
C PRO A 13 7.98 -20.80 -28.85
N ALA A 14 8.93 -21.16 -28.00
CA ALA A 14 9.68 -22.40 -28.24
C ALA A 14 8.73 -23.62 -28.18
N PHE A 15 7.77 -23.63 -27.23
CA PHE A 15 6.71 -24.64 -27.17
C PHE A 15 5.62 -24.48 -28.25
N CYS A 16 5.32 -23.28 -28.75
CA CYS A 16 4.22 -23.02 -29.68
C CYS A 16 4.67 -22.81 -31.14
N LYS A 17 5.79 -22.09 -31.40
CA LYS A 17 6.50 -22.05 -32.69
C LYS A 17 7.27 -23.35 -32.96
N GLY A 18 7.78 -24.04 -31.94
CA GLY A 18 8.49 -25.32 -32.08
C GLY A 18 7.60 -26.54 -32.34
N ASN A 19 6.40 -26.35 -32.90
CA ASN A 19 5.38 -27.39 -33.06
C ASN A 19 4.89 -28.03 -31.75
N GLY A 20 5.17 -27.58 -30.53
CA GLY A 20 4.77 -28.32 -29.30
C GLY A 20 3.25 -28.49 -29.14
N LEU A 21 2.44 -27.45 -29.37
CA LEU A 21 0.97 -27.62 -29.48
C LEU A 21 0.58 -28.52 -30.65
N ALA A 22 1.28 -28.42 -31.79
CA ALA A 22 1.09 -29.29 -32.95
C ALA A 22 1.55 -30.75 -32.71
N GLN A 23 2.50 -30.98 -31.82
CA GLN A 23 3.02 -32.29 -31.41
C GLN A 23 2.08 -32.90 -30.38
N TYR A 24 1.58 -32.12 -29.42
CA TYR A 24 0.49 -32.52 -28.54
C TYR A 24 -0.77 -32.86 -29.34
N SER A 25 -1.13 -32.07 -30.35
CA SER A 25 -2.28 -32.38 -31.20
C SER A 25 -2.06 -33.59 -32.10
N LYS A 26 -0.80 -33.91 -32.46
CA LYS A 26 -0.45 -35.20 -33.09
C LYS A 26 -0.60 -36.39 -32.14
N GLN A 27 -0.25 -36.23 -30.87
CA GLN A 27 -0.44 -37.27 -29.84
C GLN A 27 -1.92 -37.48 -29.50
N TYR A 28 -2.74 -36.42 -29.59
CA TYR A 28 -4.16 -36.44 -29.26
C TYR A 28 -5.02 -35.93 -30.44
N PRO A 29 -5.06 -36.66 -31.57
CA PRO A 29 -5.69 -36.18 -32.80
C PRO A 29 -7.21 -35.99 -32.68
N SER A 30 -7.87 -36.64 -31.71
CA SER A 30 -9.30 -36.45 -31.46
C SER A 30 -9.63 -35.11 -30.78
N CYS A 31 -8.65 -34.43 -30.19
CA CYS A 31 -8.87 -33.16 -29.49
C CYS A 31 -8.72 -31.98 -30.45
N PHE A 32 -9.85 -31.50 -30.98
CA PHE A 32 -9.88 -30.32 -31.86
C PHE A 32 -9.33 -29.06 -31.18
N PHE A 33 -9.56 -28.94 -29.86
CA PHE A 33 -9.12 -27.79 -29.08
C PHE A 33 -7.60 -27.60 -29.19
N LEU A 34 -6.79 -28.65 -29.02
CA LEU A 34 -5.33 -28.57 -29.09
C LEU A 34 -4.77 -28.19 -30.47
N ARG A 35 -5.60 -28.12 -31.51
CA ARG A 35 -5.21 -27.68 -32.87
C ARG A 35 -5.41 -26.18 -33.08
N VAL A 36 -6.09 -25.50 -32.16
CA VAL A 36 -6.37 -24.07 -32.24
C VAL A 36 -5.05 -23.29 -32.03
N PRO A 37 -4.76 -22.25 -32.85
CA PRO A 37 -3.60 -21.42 -32.66
C PRO A 37 -3.58 -20.71 -31.30
N LEU A 38 -2.39 -20.52 -30.71
CA LEU A 38 -2.24 -19.87 -29.40
C LEU A 38 -2.91 -18.49 -29.32
N HIS A 39 -2.78 -17.64 -30.34
CA HIS A 39 -3.40 -16.31 -30.35
C HIS A 39 -4.93 -16.41 -30.28
N VAL A 40 -5.55 -17.43 -30.87
CA VAL A 40 -7.01 -17.63 -30.78
C VAL A 40 -7.41 -17.95 -29.33
N TYR A 41 -6.59 -18.71 -28.61
CA TYR A 41 -6.81 -18.91 -27.17
C TYR A 41 -6.76 -17.61 -26.39
N LEU A 42 -5.65 -16.89 -26.53
CA LEU A 42 -5.38 -15.70 -25.74
C LEU A 42 -6.34 -14.56 -26.11
N ASP A 43 -6.65 -14.35 -27.38
CA ASP A 43 -7.37 -13.16 -27.86
C ASP A 43 -8.87 -13.36 -28.06
N HIS A 44 -9.33 -14.61 -28.23
CA HIS A 44 -10.74 -14.88 -28.53
C HIS A 44 -11.41 -15.81 -27.52
N ILE A 45 -10.75 -16.89 -27.10
CA ILE A 45 -11.39 -17.89 -26.22
C ILE A 45 -11.34 -17.43 -24.75
N PHE A 46 -10.15 -17.24 -24.20
CA PHE A 46 -9.96 -16.93 -22.78
C PHE A 46 -10.61 -15.62 -22.32
N PRO A 47 -10.68 -14.57 -23.15
CA PRO A 47 -11.44 -13.37 -22.80
C PRO A 47 -12.93 -13.63 -22.63
N CYS A 48 -13.47 -14.70 -23.19
CA CYS A 48 -14.87 -15.09 -23.01
C CYS A 48 -15.08 -16.00 -21.79
N LEU A 49 -14.02 -16.36 -21.06
CA LEU A 49 -14.09 -17.26 -19.91
C LEU A 49 -14.10 -16.47 -18.60
N SER A 50 -14.76 -17.05 -17.59
CA SER A 50 -14.63 -16.57 -16.22
C SER A 50 -13.29 -16.98 -15.61
N LEU A 51 -12.91 -16.30 -14.52
CA LEU A 51 -11.75 -16.62 -13.71
C LEU A 51 -11.78 -18.09 -13.27
N GLU A 52 -12.93 -18.56 -12.80
CA GLU A 52 -13.09 -19.95 -12.34
C GLU A 52 -12.93 -20.94 -13.48
N ASP A 53 -13.37 -20.61 -14.70
CA ASP A 53 -13.19 -21.46 -15.87
C ASP A 53 -11.71 -21.56 -16.25
N ILE A 54 -10.96 -20.44 -16.22
CA ILE A 54 -9.52 -20.44 -16.45
C ILE A 54 -8.79 -21.33 -15.43
N ILE A 55 -9.15 -21.23 -14.15
CA ILE A 55 -8.60 -22.09 -13.10
C ILE A 55 -8.99 -23.56 -13.34
N CYS A 56 -10.21 -23.84 -13.80
CA CYS A 56 -10.63 -25.20 -14.13
C CYS A 56 -9.86 -25.78 -15.33
N LEU A 57 -9.54 -24.98 -16.35
CA LEU A 57 -8.78 -25.43 -17.53
C LEU A 57 -7.39 -25.95 -17.17
N ARG A 58 -6.78 -25.47 -16.09
CA ARG A 58 -5.49 -25.99 -15.58
C ARG A 58 -5.53 -27.47 -15.24
N ARG A 59 -6.71 -27.99 -14.89
CA ARG A 59 -6.91 -29.38 -14.49
C ARG A 59 -7.19 -30.31 -15.67
N VAL A 60 -7.34 -29.77 -16.88
CA VAL A 60 -7.72 -30.54 -18.06
C VAL A 60 -6.52 -31.24 -18.69
N ASN A 61 -5.46 -30.49 -19.01
CA ASN A 61 -4.23 -31.05 -19.55
C ASN A 61 -3.02 -30.11 -19.35
N LYS A 62 -1.81 -30.62 -19.60
CA LYS A 62 -0.55 -29.87 -19.43
C LYS A 62 -0.45 -28.63 -20.31
N ALA A 63 -0.93 -28.68 -21.55
CA ALA A 63 -0.87 -27.52 -22.45
C ALA A 63 -1.73 -26.37 -21.91
N LEU A 64 -2.98 -26.65 -21.53
CA LEU A 64 -3.88 -25.65 -20.93
C LEU A 64 -3.39 -25.17 -19.58
N PHE A 65 -2.79 -26.05 -18.78
CA PHE A 65 -2.08 -25.64 -17.57
C PHE A 65 -1.04 -24.56 -17.88
N LEU A 66 -0.15 -24.77 -18.85
CA LEU A 66 0.88 -23.80 -19.19
C LEU A 66 0.30 -22.49 -19.76
N ILE A 67 -0.62 -22.58 -20.72
CA ILE A 67 -1.16 -21.39 -21.41
C ILE A 67 -1.96 -20.51 -20.42
N THR A 68 -2.66 -21.09 -19.45
CA THR A 68 -3.42 -20.32 -18.45
C THR A 68 -2.57 -19.61 -17.40
N HIS A 69 -1.24 -19.76 -17.41
CA HIS A 69 -0.32 -18.93 -16.62
C HIS A 69 0.18 -17.70 -17.41
N GLU A 70 -0.30 -17.49 -18.64
CA GLU A 70 0.10 -16.34 -19.44
C GLU A 70 -0.34 -15.02 -18.77
N PRO A 71 0.59 -14.09 -18.43
CA PRO A 71 0.27 -12.86 -17.70
C PRO A 71 -0.78 -11.99 -18.40
N SER A 72 -0.84 -12.02 -19.74
CA SER A 72 -1.82 -11.26 -20.50
C SER A 72 -3.27 -11.65 -20.17
N ILE A 73 -3.53 -12.89 -19.76
CA ILE A 73 -4.86 -13.35 -19.31
C ILE A 73 -5.23 -12.66 -18.00
N TRP A 74 -4.31 -12.71 -17.02
CA TRP A 74 -4.51 -12.15 -15.69
C TRP A 74 -4.55 -10.63 -15.70
N GLY A 75 -3.74 -9.99 -16.55
CA GLY A 75 -3.79 -8.55 -16.80
C GLY A 75 -5.16 -8.11 -17.32
N ARG A 76 -5.82 -8.92 -18.17
CA ARG A 76 -7.19 -8.64 -18.64
C ARG A 76 -8.23 -8.83 -17.53
N PHE A 77 -8.08 -9.84 -16.67
CA PHE A 77 -8.95 -9.96 -15.49
C PHE A 77 -8.80 -8.75 -14.59
N LEU A 78 -7.57 -8.34 -14.31
CA LEU A 78 -7.29 -7.17 -13.49
C LEU A 78 -7.95 -5.90 -14.07
N GLN A 79 -7.88 -5.69 -15.39
CA GLN A 79 -8.60 -4.61 -16.10
C GLN A 79 -10.13 -4.73 -16.10
N ARG A 80 -10.70 -5.90 -15.81
CA ARG A 80 -12.14 -6.10 -15.64
C ARG A 80 -12.56 -5.97 -14.19
N MET A 81 -11.61 -6.02 -13.27
CA MET A 81 -11.81 -5.86 -11.84
C MET A 81 -11.87 -4.39 -11.40
N ASN A 82 -12.01 -3.42 -12.31
CA ASN A 82 -12.08 -1.96 -12.04
C ASN A 82 -13.16 -1.54 -11.02
N HIS A 83 -14.04 -2.48 -10.70
CA HIS A 83 -15.14 -2.37 -9.77
C HIS A 83 -14.74 -2.84 -8.35
N HIS A 84 -13.69 -3.63 -8.19
CA HIS A 84 -13.20 -4.04 -6.88
C HIS A 84 -12.46 -2.91 -6.18
N PRO A 85 -12.38 -2.96 -4.84
CA PRO A 85 -11.50 -2.08 -4.09
C PRO A 85 -10.13 -2.00 -4.74
N ALA A 86 -9.61 -0.78 -4.80
CA ALA A 86 -8.42 -0.45 -5.59
C ALA A 86 -7.31 -1.45 -5.33
N VAL A 87 -6.87 -2.08 -6.43
CA VAL A 87 -5.74 -2.99 -6.40
C VAL A 87 -4.49 -2.13 -6.52
N ASN A 88 -3.71 -2.11 -5.45
CA ASN A 88 -2.50 -1.31 -5.39
C ASN A 88 -1.36 -2.09 -6.03
N LEU A 89 -1.05 -1.75 -7.27
CA LEU A 89 0.09 -2.29 -7.97
C LEU A 89 1.36 -1.55 -7.54
N ARG A 90 2.42 -2.32 -7.36
CA ARG A 90 3.76 -1.78 -7.12
C ARG A 90 4.26 -1.12 -8.41
N PRO A 91 4.88 0.07 -8.34
CA PRO A 91 5.33 0.79 -9.54
C PRO A 91 6.50 0.09 -10.22
N ASP A 92 6.71 0.36 -11.51
CA ASP A 92 7.86 -0.07 -12.30
C ASP A 92 8.17 -1.58 -12.32
N ILE A 93 7.22 -2.41 -11.91
CA ILE A 93 7.33 -3.85 -12.07
C ILE A 93 6.97 -4.19 -13.50
N ASP A 94 7.88 -4.90 -14.14
CA ASP A 94 7.58 -5.57 -15.39
C ASP A 94 6.67 -6.77 -15.13
N TYR A 95 5.38 -6.48 -15.03
CA TYR A 95 4.32 -7.46 -14.88
C TYR A 95 4.25 -8.43 -16.08
N THR A 96 4.92 -8.14 -17.20
CA THR A 96 5.00 -9.10 -18.31
C THR A 96 5.92 -10.28 -17.96
N ASN A 97 6.96 -10.04 -17.17
CA ASN A 97 7.90 -11.07 -16.74
C ASN A 97 7.50 -11.72 -15.40
N ASN A 98 6.74 -11.01 -14.57
CA ASN A 98 6.30 -11.50 -13.26
C ASN A 98 4.83 -11.97 -13.25
N TYR A 99 4.55 -12.99 -14.07
CA TYR A 99 3.22 -13.59 -14.29
C TYR A 99 2.47 -13.98 -13.01
N TYR A 100 3.20 -14.48 -12.03
CA TYR A 100 2.63 -15.01 -10.80
C TYR A 100 2.05 -13.90 -9.92
N GLU A 101 2.65 -12.71 -9.91
CA GLU A 101 2.17 -11.60 -9.08
C GLU A 101 0.81 -11.08 -9.55
N ILE A 102 0.57 -10.90 -10.86
CA ILE A 102 -0.74 -10.45 -11.35
C ILE A 102 -1.82 -11.48 -10.99
N GLU A 103 -1.51 -12.77 -11.19
CA GLU A 103 -2.42 -13.85 -10.84
C GLU A 103 -2.75 -13.85 -9.34
N GLN A 104 -1.73 -13.74 -8.49
CA GLN A 104 -1.90 -13.67 -7.04
C GLN A 104 -2.78 -12.50 -6.66
N ILE A 105 -2.54 -11.32 -7.25
CA ILE A 105 -3.30 -10.11 -6.99
C ILE A 105 -4.78 -10.31 -7.35
N VAL A 106 -5.07 -10.81 -8.55
CA VAL A 106 -6.45 -11.09 -9.00
C VAL A 106 -7.12 -12.10 -8.07
N SER A 107 -6.43 -13.21 -7.78
CA SER A 107 -6.97 -14.30 -6.96
C SER A 107 -7.20 -13.89 -5.50
N ARG A 108 -6.23 -13.18 -4.90
CA ARG A 108 -6.34 -12.63 -3.54
C ARG A 108 -7.47 -11.62 -3.47
N THR A 109 -7.60 -10.71 -4.43
CA THR A 109 -8.66 -9.69 -4.44
C THR A 109 -10.06 -10.33 -4.49
N VAL A 110 -10.25 -11.37 -5.31
CA VAL A 110 -11.52 -12.12 -5.37
C VAL A 110 -11.76 -12.87 -4.06
N SER A 111 -10.77 -13.61 -3.57
CA SER A 111 -10.89 -14.37 -2.32
C SER A 111 -11.16 -13.47 -1.12
N LEU A 112 -10.53 -12.31 -1.06
CA LEU A 112 -10.71 -11.32 -0.02
C LEU A 112 -12.14 -10.80 -0.04
N ASP A 113 -12.65 -10.42 -1.21
CA ASP A 113 -14.01 -9.89 -1.32
C ASP A 113 -15.06 -10.92 -0.91
N ASP A 114 -14.88 -12.19 -1.30
CA ASP A 114 -15.76 -13.28 -0.89
C ASP A 114 -15.74 -13.50 0.63
N ASN A 115 -14.55 -13.42 1.24
CA ASN A 115 -14.39 -13.51 2.70
C ASN A 115 -14.96 -12.27 3.40
N TRP A 116 -14.77 -11.08 2.84
CA TRP A 116 -15.27 -9.81 3.39
C TRP A 116 -16.80 -9.72 3.37
N ARG A 117 -17.43 -10.35 2.38
CA ARG A 117 -18.89 -10.52 2.28
C ARG A 117 -19.43 -11.62 3.19
N ASN A 118 -18.58 -12.39 3.85
CA ASN A 118 -19.01 -13.35 4.86
C ASN A 118 -19.48 -12.59 6.11
N PRO A 119 -20.65 -12.89 6.70
CA PRO A 119 -21.07 -12.29 7.97
C PRO A 119 -20.05 -12.47 9.10
N LYS A 120 -19.29 -13.57 9.06
CA LYS A 120 -18.15 -13.85 9.94
C LYS A 120 -16.90 -14.08 9.08
N PRO A 121 -16.21 -13.01 8.64
CA PRO A 121 -14.96 -13.14 7.89
C PRO A 121 -13.93 -13.89 8.74
N LYS A 122 -13.04 -14.65 8.10
CA LYS A 122 -12.08 -15.51 8.80
C LYS A 122 -10.65 -15.22 8.37
N VAL A 123 -9.70 -15.42 9.28
CA VAL A 123 -8.30 -15.56 8.89
C VAL A 123 -8.17 -16.86 8.08
N ILE A 124 -7.68 -16.75 6.85
CA ILE A 124 -7.57 -17.88 5.92
C ILE A 124 -6.21 -18.56 6.07
N ASP A 125 -5.15 -17.76 6.16
CA ASP A 125 -3.79 -18.22 6.32
C ASP A 125 -3.06 -17.40 7.39
N ARG A 126 -2.07 -18.01 8.04
CA ARG A 126 -1.27 -17.36 9.08
C ARG A 126 0.15 -17.89 9.12
N PHE A 127 1.10 -16.99 9.35
CA PHE A 127 2.49 -17.34 9.56
C PHE A 127 3.19 -16.30 10.45
N LEU A 128 4.39 -16.64 10.92
CA LEU A 128 5.22 -15.78 11.75
C LEU A 128 6.41 -15.27 10.93
N VAL A 129 6.75 -13.99 11.12
CA VAL A 129 8.00 -13.39 10.63
C VAL A 129 8.91 -13.19 11.82
N GLU A 130 10.02 -13.91 11.89
CA GLU A 130 11.02 -13.68 12.92
C GLU A 130 11.71 -12.33 12.70
N THR A 131 11.52 -11.41 13.65
CA THR A 131 12.17 -10.11 13.59
C THR A 131 13.48 -10.10 14.36
N HIS A 132 13.68 -11.04 15.31
CA HIS A 132 14.78 -11.10 16.27
C HIS A 132 14.90 -9.88 17.20
N TYR A 133 13.98 -8.92 17.07
CA TYR A 133 13.93 -7.65 17.77
C TYR A 133 12.46 -7.34 18.11
N GLN A 134 12.23 -6.61 19.19
CA GLN A 134 10.88 -6.19 19.54
C GLN A 134 10.42 -5.09 18.58
N VAL A 135 9.24 -5.27 17.98
CA VAL A 135 8.65 -4.27 17.07
C VAL A 135 7.93 -3.20 17.88
N LEU A 136 8.22 -1.95 17.55
CA LEU A 136 7.72 -0.74 18.22
C LEU A 136 6.65 0.01 17.42
N ASP A 137 6.80 -0.01 16.10
CA ASP A 137 5.89 0.59 15.13
C ASP A 137 6.13 -0.12 13.79
N MET A 138 5.12 -0.22 12.94
CA MET A 138 5.29 -0.84 11.62
C MET A 138 4.25 -0.36 10.62
N VAL A 139 4.64 -0.41 9.34
CA VAL A 139 3.81 -0.03 8.21
C VAL A 139 3.95 -1.05 7.09
N LEU A 140 2.82 -1.59 6.66
CA LEU A 140 2.74 -2.48 5.51
C LEU A 140 2.61 -1.64 4.24
N LEU A 141 3.49 -1.86 3.26
CA LEU A 141 3.38 -1.17 1.98
C LEU A 141 2.24 -1.74 1.14
N PRO A 142 1.62 -0.93 0.26
CA PRO A 142 0.59 -1.41 -0.64
C PRO A 142 1.03 -2.63 -1.46
N GLY A 143 0.12 -3.60 -1.61
CA GLY A 143 0.38 -4.90 -2.21
C GLY A 143 0.98 -5.93 -1.22
N GLY A 144 1.30 -5.49 0.01
CA GLY A 144 1.68 -6.31 1.15
C GLY A 144 2.94 -7.17 1.03
N LYS A 145 3.74 -7.00 -0.04
CA LYS A 145 5.02 -7.71 -0.21
C LYS A 145 6.11 -7.19 0.74
N TYR A 146 6.07 -5.90 1.09
CA TYR A 146 7.08 -5.26 1.93
C TYR A 146 6.50 -4.73 3.23
N LEU A 147 7.19 -4.98 4.34
CA LEU A 147 6.85 -4.47 5.67
C LEU A 147 8.04 -3.66 6.20
N CYS A 148 7.80 -2.42 6.61
CA CYS A 148 8.80 -1.62 7.31
C CYS A 148 8.46 -1.60 8.80
N ALA A 149 9.46 -1.81 9.66
CA ALA A 149 9.27 -1.83 11.10
C ALA A 149 10.34 -1.02 11.83
N SER A 150 9.93 -0.25 12.83
CA SER A 150 10.82 0.22 13.88
C SER A 150 10.98 -0.89 14.90
N ILE A 151 12.21 -1.28 15.17
CA ILE A 151 12.54 -2.41 16.04
C ILE A 151 13.60 -2.02 17.07
N LYS A 152 13.59 -2.69 18.21
CA LYS A 152 14.60 -2.54 19.25
C LYS A 152 15.12 -3.87 19.78
N ASP A 153 16.33 -3.86 20.29
CA ASP A 153 16.86 -5.00 21.01
C ASP A 153 16.18 -5.21 22.37
N ARG A 154 16.38 -6.40 22.96
CA ARG A 154 15.81 -6.75 24.27
C ARG A 154 16.31 -5.84 25.39
N GLY A 155 17.49 -5.24 25.23
CA GLY A 155 18.09 -4.34 26.21
C GLY A 155 17.60 -2.89 26.12
N ASN A 156 16.82 -2.53 25.09
CA ASN A 156 16.46 -1.15 24.77
C ASN A 156 17.67 -0.24 24.50
N PHE A 157 18.79 -0.81 24.07
CA PHE A 157 20.03 -0.07 23.78
C PHE A 157 20.18 0.27 22.31
N ARG A 158 19.60 -0.55 21.43
CA ARG A 158 19.79 -0.42 19.98
C ARG A 158 18.45 -0.40 19.29
N TYR A 159 18.25 0.66 18.53
CA TYR A 159 17.07 0.87 17.71
C TYR A 159 17.44 0.75 16.24
N TYR A 160 16.54 0.20 15.45
CA TYR A 160 16.71 0.06 14.02
C TYR A 160 15.41 0.34 13.29
N ILE A 161 15.53 0.73 12.03
CA ILE A 161 14.47 0.61 11.05
C ILE A 161 14.84 -0.56 10.15
N ALA A 162 13.94 -1.53 10.00
CA ALA A 162 14.14 -2.72 9.18
C ALA A 162 13.06 -2.84 8.11
N LEU A 163 13.49 -3.25 6.92
CA LEU A 163 12.62 -3.54 5.78
C LEU A 163 12.62 -5.05 5.54
N TYR A 164 11.43 -5.63 5.56
CA TYR A 164 11.18 -7.05 5.36
C TYR A 164 10.49 -7.29 4.02
N VAL A 165 10.81 -8.41 3.36
CA VAL A 165 9.96 -9.02 2.34
C VAL A 165 9.16 -10.13 2.97
N LEU A 166 7.85 -10.16 2.69
CA LEU A 166 6.92 -11.13 3.26
C LEU A 166 6.62 -12.30 2.32
N ASP A 167 6.62 -12.08 1.01
CA ASP A 167 6.20 -13.08 0.01
C ASP A 167 7.38 -13.75 -0.72
N HIS A 168 8.56 -13.85 -0.10
CA HIS A 168 9.70 -14.54 -0.70
C HIS A 168 9.55 -16.08 -0.59
N PRO A 169 9.89 -16.88 -1.62
CA PRO A 169 9.70 -18.34 -1.58
C PRO A 169 10.45 -19.06 -0.45
N SER A 170 11.62 -18.56 -0.07
CA SER A 170 12.38 -19.06 1.10
C SER A 170 11.80 -18.59 2.45
N GLY A 171 10.66 -17.90 2.45
CA GLY A 171 10.01 -17.35 3.63
C GLY A 171 10.32 -15.86 3.85
N PRO A 172 9.58 -15.23 4.79
CA PRO A 172 9.75 -13.82 5.13
C PRO A 172 11.12 -13.51 5.71
N GLN A 173 11.75 -12.42 5.28
CA GLN A 173 13.13 -12.09 5.69
C GLN A 173 13.37 -10.58 5.74
N ALA A 174 14.19 -10.12 6.68
CA ALA A 174 14.72 -8.76 6.68
C ALA A 174 15.77 -8.60 5.56
N ILE A 175 15.54 -7.66 4.65
CA ILE A 175 16.44 -7.37 3.51
C ILE A 175 17.41 -6.25 3.86
N ALA A 176 16.92 -5.26 4.60
CA ALA A 176 17.68 -4.08 4.94
C ALA A 176 17.40 -3.66 6.38
N ARG A 177 18.41 -3.07 7.00
CA ARG A 177 18.31 -2.53 8.35
C ARG A 177 19.25 -1.36 8.52
N VAL A 178 18.74 -0.25 9.02
CA VAL A 178 19.53 0.95 9.35
C VAL A 178 19.43 1.23 10.85
N PRO A 179 20.55 1.45 11.56
CA PRO A 179 20.51 1.84 12.96
C PRO A 179 19.96 3.25 13.12
N VAL A 180 19.18 3.46 14.18
CA VAL A 180 18.71 4.78 14.62
C VAL A 180 19.08 4.98 16.09
N HIS A 181 19.30 6.23 16.49
CA HIS A 181 19.81 6.53 17.84
C HIS A 181 18.77 6.34 18.95
N THR A 182 17.50 6.59 18.64
CA THR A 182 16.38 6.50 19.58
C THR A 182 15.21 5.81 18.90
N LYS A 183 14.16 5.50 19.66
CA LYS A 183 12.90 4.96 19.12
C LYS A 183 12.38 5.82 17.96
N ALA A 184 12.06 5.17 16.86
CA ALA A 184 11.40 5.79 15.71
C ALA A 184 9.88 5.59 15.86
N PHE A 185 9.14 6.69 15.79
CA PHE A 185 7.69 6.76 15.93
C PHE A 185 7.06 7.20 14.60
N LYS A 186 5.74 7.00 14.48
CA LYS A 186 4.93 7.50 13.36
C LYS A 186 5.53 7.04 12.03
N LEU A 187 5.92 5.77 11.98
CA LEU A 187 6.57 5.19 10.83
C LEU A 187 5.59 5.20 9.65
N THR A 188 6.01 5.77 8.53
CA THR A 188 5.24 5.78 7.29
C THR A 188 6.13 5.28 6.15
N ALA A 189 5.55 4.52 5.22
CA ALA A 189 6.27 4.02 4.06
C ALA A 189 5.38 4.07 2.81
N LYS A 190 5.94 4.52 1.68
CA LYS A 190 5.25 4.56 0.38
C LYS A 190 6.20 4.30 -0.78
N TYR A 191 5.64 3.86 -1.91
CA TYR A 191 6.38 3.84 -3.17
C TYR A 191 6.34 5.22 -3.82
N LEU A 192 7.49 5.88 -3.92
CA LEU A 192 7.60 7.24 -4.45
C LEU A 192 8.86 7.37 -5.32
N ARG A 193 8.95 8.48 -6.07
CA ARG A 193 10.12 8.81 -6.89
C ARG A 193 11.07 9.75 -6.14
N VAL A 194 12.34 9.38 -6.10
CA VAL A 194 13.44 10.25 -5.68
C VAL A 194 14.43 10.32 -6.83
N ASN A 195 14.75 11.52 -7.30
CA ASN A 195 15.67 11.74 -8.42
C ASN A 195 15.32 10.92 -9.68
N GLY A 196 14.02 10.82 -9.99
CA GLY A 196 13.52 10.08 -11.16
C GLY A 196 13.44 8.56 -11.01
N GLN A 197 13.93 7.99 -9.89
CA GLN A 197 13.90 6.55 -9.64
C GLN A 197 12.79 6.18 -8.66
N TYR A 198 12.00 5.15 -8.97
CA TYR A 198 11.04 4.60 -8.01
C TYR A 198 11.74 3.79 -6.93
N GLY A 199 11.24 3.93 -5.71
CA GLY A 199 11.68 3.15 -4.57
C GLY A 199 10.74 3.27 -3.40
N ILE A 200 11.10 2.60 -2.31
CA ILE A 200 10.42 2.68 -1.03
C ILE A 200 11.02 3.86 -0.28
N ILE A 201 10.20 4.89 -0.01
CA ILE A 201 10.55 5.92 0.95
C ILE A 201 9.97 5.52 2.31
N VAL A 202 10.80 5.60 3.34
CA VAL A 202 10.43 5.40 4.74
C VAL A 202 10.66 6.71 5.48
N SER A 203 9.63 7.21 6.16
CA SER A 203 9.74 8.38 7.02
C SER A 203 9.35 8.03 8.46
N CYS A 204 10.06 8.61 9.42
CA CYS A 204 9.75 8.44 10.84
C CYS A 204 10.12 9.68 11.65
N VAL A 205 9.52 9.82 12.82
CA VAL A 205 9.84 10.86 13.79
C VAL A 205 10.67 10.25 14.91
N ARG A 206 11.78 10.88 15.29
CA ARG A 206 12.52 10.58 16.52
C ARG A 206 12.54 11.79 17.44
N ARG A 207 12.66 11.57 18.74
CA ARG A 207 12.85 12.64 19.73
C ARG A 207 14.29 12.61 20.25
N ARG A 208 14.90 13.78 20.45
CA ARG A 208 16.24 13.95 21.04
C ARG A 208 16.26 15.13 22.00
N TYR A 209 16.96 15.03 23.12
CA TYR A 209 17.21 16.19 23.97
C TYR A 209 18.09 17.22 23.27
N ALA A 210 17.87 18.51 23.56
CA ALA A 210 18.65 19.60 22.98
C ALA A 210 20.17 19.49 23.23
N THR A 211 20.55 18.83 24.31
CA THR A 211 21.94 18.62 24.71
C THR A 211 22.63 17.46 23.97
N GLY A 212 21.94 16.76 23.06
CA GLY A 212 22.56 15.80 22.12
C GLY A 212 22.70 14.35 22.60
N ALA A 213 22.55 14.09 23.90
CA ALA A 213 22.46 12.74 24.46
C ALA A 213 21.72 12.78 25.80
N PRO A 214 21.15 11.66 26.29
CA PRO A 214 21.09 11.50 27.74
C PRO A 214 22.54 11.63 28.20
N VAL A 215 22.87 12.75 28.85
CA VAL A 215 24.21 13.01 29.37
C VAL A 215 24.59 11.74 30.11
N SER A 216 25.61 11.04 29.59
CA SER A 216 26.03 9.75 30.16
C SER A 216 26.13 9.94 31.67
N GLU A 217 25.64 8.96 32.44
CA GLU A 217 25.42 9.03 33.91
C GLU A 217 26.60 9.60 34.73
N PHE A 218 27.76 9.77 34.11
CA PHE A 218 29.03 10.17 34.68
C PHE A 218 29.30 11.69 34.72
N ASP A 219 28.70 12.53 33.87
CA ASP A 219 29.16 13.93 33.73
C ASP A 219 28.26 15.00 34.37
N ASP A 220 26.98 14.70 34.65
CA ASP A 220 26.10 15.62 35.37
C ASP A 220 25.21 14.86 36.38
N PRO A 221 25.38 15.05 37.70
CA PRO A 221 24.53 14.40 38.69
C PRO A 221 23.04 14.80 38.58
N LEU A 222 22.70 15.91 37.90
CA LEU A 222 21.32 16.27 37.61
C LEU A 222 20.72 15.49 36.44
N SER A 223 21.54 14.92 35.54
CA SER A 223 21.05 14.16 34.38
C SER A 223 20.64 12.73 34.72
N GLN A 224 21.05 12.19 35.89
CA GLN A 224 20.72 10.84 36.33
C GLN A 224 19.21 10.60 36.53
N ASN A 225 18.39 11.65 36.56
CA ASN A 225 16.94 11.55 36.70
C ASN A 225 16.16 11.95 35.43
N LEU A 226 16.84 12.16 34.29
CA LEU A 226 16.13 12.46 33.04
C LEU A 226 15.40 11.20 32.54
N PRO A 227 14.07 11.23 32.39
CA PRO A 227 13.35 10.09 31.85
C PRO A 227 13.78 9.85 30.41
N ASP A 228 13.99 8.59 30.04
CA ASP A 228 14.29 8.25 28.65
C ASP A 228 13.10 8.62 27.76
N ILE A 229 13.26 9.68 26.96
CA ILE A 229 12.22 10.20 26.06
C ILE A 229 11.73 9.16 25.05
N SER A 230 12.53 8.12 24.78
CA SER A 230 12.16 7.03 23.89
C SER A 230 11.15 6.05 24.49
N GLN A 231 10.92 6.10 25.80
CA GLN A 231 9.96 5.24 26.49
C GLN A 231 8.52 5.77 26.38
N PHE A 232 8.34 7.07 26.16
CA PHE A 232 7.01 7.64 26.01
C PHE A 232 6.37 7.23 24.67
N SER A 233 5.04 7.22 24.64
CA SER A 233 4.29 7.08 23.38
C SER A 233 4.59 8.29 22.47
N GLY A 234 4.58 8.06 21.15
CA GLY A 234 4.67 9.15 20.16
C GLY A 234 3.47 10.09 20.18
N GLU A 235 2.39 9.71 20.87
CA GLU A 235 1.20 10.53 21.12
C GLU A 235 1.24 11.23 22.49
N HIS A 236 2.16 10.83 23.38
CA HIS A 236 2.30 11.48 24.69
C HIS A 236 2.99 12.84 24.55
N THR A 237 2.37 13.87 25.12
CA THR A 237 2.95 15.20 25.28
C THR A 237 3.95 15.16 26.42
N ILE A 238 5.19 15.55 26.16
CA ILE A 238 6.26 15.54 27.17
C ILE A 238 6.24 16.89 27.88
N ASP A 239 6.02 16.88 29.21
CA ASP A 239 6.06 18.10 30.02
C ASP A 239 7.46 18.75 29.95
N GLY A 240 7.49 20.02 29.52
CA GLY A 240 8.64 20.70 28.93
C GLY A 240 9.72 21.16 29.91
N LYS A 241 9.97 20.45 31.01
CA LYS A 241 11.07 20.81 31.92
C LYS A 241 12.43 20.83 31.22
N HIS A 242 12.59 20.00 30.19
CA HIS A 242 13.79 19.94 29.37
C HIS A 242 13.42 20.09 27.89
N PRO A 243 14.07 21.02 27.15
CA PRO A 243 13.81 21.18 25.73
C PRO A 243 14.26 19.93 24.97
N TYR A 244 13.41 19.46 24.07
CA TYR A 244 13.71 18.39 23.14
C TYR A 244 13.36 18.84 21.71
N PHE A 245 13.97 18.18 20.75
CA PHE A 245 13.69 18.35 19.33
C PHE A 245 13.04 17.09 18.79
N SER A 246 12.05 17.26 17.93
CA SER A 246 11.61 16.21 17.03
C SER A 246 12.44 16.27 15.76
N GLU A 247 12.91 15.13 15.31
CA GLU A 247 13.63 15.01 14.05
C GLU A 247 12.88 14.04 13.16
N VAL A 248 12.48 14.53 12.00
CA VAL A 248 11.85 13.76 10.95
C VAL A 248 12.95 13.22 10.05
N LEU A 249 13.08 11.90 9.96
CA LEU A 249 14.09 11.21 9.16
C LEU A 249 13.45 10.61 7.91
N VAL A 250 14.11 10.73 6.77
CA VAL A 250 13.67 10.15 5.50
C VAL A 250 14.74 9.23 4.94
N PHE A 251 14.37 7.98 4.70
CA PHE A 251 15.18 6.95 4.05
C PHE A 251 14.57 6.57 2.71
N PHE A 252 15.41 6.14 1.77
CA PHE A 252 14.99 5.69 0.45
C PHE A 252 15.72 4.41 0.05
N THR A 253 14.98 3.50 -0.57
CA THR A 253 15.55 2.31 -1.19
C THR A 253 15.00 2.13 -2.60
N PRO A 254 15.85 2.17 -3.63
CA PRO A 254 15.42 1.91 -5.00
C PRO A 254 14.74 0.55 -5.17
N LEU A 255 13.61 0.53 -5.89
CA LEU A 255 12.86 -0.72 -6.07
C LEU A 255 13.61 -1.72 -6.96
N CYS A 256 14.34 -1.26 -7.96
CA CYS A 256 15.15 -2.14 -8.81
C CYS A 256 16.23 -2.91 -8.02
N GLU A 257 16.80 -2.29 -7.00
CA GLU A 257 17.79 -2.95 -6.13
C GLU A 257 17.11 -3.95 -5.19
N LEU A 258 15.94 -3.59 -4.65
CA LEU A 258 15.14 -4.51 -3.84
C LEU A 258 14.71 -5.73 -4.63
N GLU A 259 14.17 -5.58 -5.83
CA GLU A 259 13.78 -6.73 -6.66
C GLU A 259 15.00 -7.54 -7.10
N TYR A 260 16.16 -6.90 -7.30
CA TYR A 260 17.42 -7.62 -7.56
C TYR A 260 17.86 -8.47 -6.36
N LEU A 261 17.67 -8.00 -5.13
CA LEU A 261 17.98 -8.75 -3.92
C LEU A 261 16.90 -9.81 -3.59
N CYS A 262 15.63 -9.53 -3.89
CA CYS A 262 14.47 -10.36 -3.55
C CYS A 262 14.09 -11.31 -4.69
N ASP A 263 15.05 -11.70 -5.51
CA ASP A 263 14.83 -12.61 -6.63
C ASP A 263 14.36 -13.97 -6.10
N PRO A 264 13.14 -14.42 -6.46
CA PRO A 264 12.54 -15.63 -5.90
C PRO A 264 13.33 -16.90 -6.19
N TYR A 265 14.21 -16.89 -7.20
CA TYR A 265 15.04 -18.04 -7.57
C TYR A 265 16.35 -18.11 -6.79
N ILE A 266 16.63 -17.12 -5.94
CA ILE A 266 17.84 -17.07 -5.12
C ILE A 266 17.49 -17.39 -3.68
N THR A 267 18.19 -18.38 -3.13
CA THR A 267 18.10 -18.67 -1.71
C THR A 267 18.86 -17.61 -0.91
N TRP A 268 18.21 -17.06 0.14
CA TRP A 268 18.84 -16.11 1.06
C TRP A 268 20.13 -16.68 1.65
N GLY A 269 21.16 -15.85 1.72
CA GLY A 269 22.46 -16.22 2.29
C GLY A 269 23.34 -17.12 1.40
N SER A 270 22.84 -17.54 0.23
CA SER A 270 23.65 -18.20 -0.80
C SER A 270 24.82 -17.33 -1.28
N GLU A 271 25.79 -17.94 -1.95
CA GLU A 271 26.94 -17.21 -2.51
C GLU A 271 26.49 -16.17 -3.54
N GLU A 272 25.55 -16.53 -4.41
CA GLU A 272 24.99 -15.59 -5.39
C GLU A 272 24.28 -14.43 -4.68
N HIS A 273 23.49 -14.69 -3.64
CA HIS A 273 22.84 -13.64 -2.85
C HIS A 273 23.87 -12.67 -2.24
N ARG A 274 24.95 -13.20 -1.64
CA ARG A 274 26.03 -12.37 -1.09
C ARG A 274 26.73 -11.55 -2.17
N ARG A 275 27.02 -12.16 -3.32
CA ARG A 275 27.57 -11.47 -4.49
C ARG A 275 26.66 -10.34 -4.96
N ARG A 276 25.34 -10.54 -4.98
CA ARG A 276 24.36 -9.49 -5.33
C ARG A 276 24.44 -8.32 -4.35
N ILE A 277 24.55 -8.58 -3.06
CA ILE A 277 24.74 -7.53 -2.04
C ILE A 277 26.07 -6.77 -2.27
N GLU A 278 27.16 -7.49 -2.55
CA GLU A 278 28.48 -6.89 -2.78
C GLU A 278 28.53 -6.01 -4.04
N VAL A 279 27.69 -6.30 -5.03
CA VAL A 279 27.57 -5.53 -6.27
C VAL A 279 26.78 -4.24 -6.07
N LEU A 280 25.98 -4.11 -5.00
CA LEU A 280 25.25 -2.87 -4.76
C LEU A 280 26.21 -1.75 -4.33
N ASP A 281 26.19 -0.65 -5.08
CA ASP A 281 27.03 0.52 -4.82
C ASP A 281 26.75 1.17 -3.45
N SER A 282 25.57 0.93 -2.88
CA SER A 282 25.23 1.42 -1.55
C SER A 282 24.17 0.54 -0.86
N PRO A 283 24.18 0.53 0.48
CA PRO A 283 23.25 -0.28 1.24
C PRO A 283 21.80 0.17 0.99
N PRO A 284 20.83 -0.76 1.07
CA PRO A 284 19.42 -0.39 1.08
C PRO A 284 19.08 0.41 2.35
N LEU A 285 18.00 1.20 2.32
CA LEU A 285 17.62 2.23 3.30
C LEU A 285 18.65 3.38 3.42
N ARG A 286 18.91 4.04 2.29
CA ARG A 286 19.81 5.20 2.22
C ARG A 286 19.16 6.39 2.91
N PHE A 287 19.90 7.05 3.79
CA PHE A 287 19.46 8.34 4.33
C PHE A 287 19.37 9.36 3.21
N VAL A 288 18.22 10.01 3.07
CA VAL A 288 17.98 11.04 2.05
C VAL A 288 18.09 12.41 2.70
N SER A 289 17.30 12.63 3.76
CA SER A 289 17.18 13.93 4.38
C SER A 289 16.59 13.82 5.78
N SER A 290 16.79 14.88 6.58
CA SER A 290 16.09 15.07 7.83
C SER A 290 15.65 16.51 8.01
N CYS A 291 14.67 16.71 8.89
CA CYS A 291 14.18 18.00 9.32
C CYS A 291 14.10 18.00 10.85
N GLU A 292 14.77 18.95 11.49
CA GLU A 292 14.78 19.10 12.95
C GLU A 292 13.87 20.26 13.38
N LEU A 293 13.06 20.01 14.40
CA LEU A 293 12.01 20.90 14.86
C LEU A 293 12.05 20.95 16.40
N ASP A 294 11.89 22.13 16.99
CA ASP A 294 11.88 22.37 18.44
C ASP A 294 10.54 21.96 19.10
N ARG A 295 9.71 21.20 18.39
CA ARG A 295 8.30 20.95 18.70
C ARG A 295 7.90 19.54 18.34
N ASP A 296 6.75 19.11 18.85
CA ASP A 296 6.16 17.83 18.47
C ASP A 296 5.65 17.85 17.02
N VAL A 297 5.88 16.74 16.33
CA VAL A 297 5.40 16.48 14.98
C VAL A 297 4.23 15.51 15.05
N SER A 298 3.10 15.87 14.46
CA SER A 298 1.92 15.01 14.31
C SER A 298 1.54 14.80 12.85
N SER A 299 0.68 13.80 12.60
CA SER A 299 0.03 13.55 11.31
C SER A 299 0.95 13.61 10.10
N LEU A 300 1.86 12.63 10.03
CA LEU A 300 2.84 12.49 8.96
C LEU A 300 2.21 11.84 7.71
N ALA A 301 2.36 12.45 6.54
CA ALA A 301 1.87 11.91 5.28
C ALA A 301 2.89 12.11 4.14
N MET A 302 2.96 11.14 3.23
CA MET A 302 3.88 11.16 2.08
C MET A 302 3.12 11.12 0.76
N PHE A 303 3.64 11.79 -0.26
CA PHE A 303 2.95 11.93 -1.55
C PHE A 303 3.91 12.37 -2.66
N THR A 304 3.43 12.41 -3.90
CA THR A 304 4.19 12.88 -5.06
C THR A 304 3.52 14.11 -5.67
N ILE A 305 4.25 15.22 -5.82
CA ILE A 305 3.86 16.36 -6.67
C ILE A 305 4.92 16.48 -7.76
N ASP A 306 4.50 16.70 -9.02
CA ASP A 306 5.41 17.02 -10.12
C ASP A 306 6.57 15.99 -10.26
N ASN A 307 6.26 14.70 -10.02
CA ASN A 307 7.20 13.56 -10.00
C ASN A 307 8.25 13.55 -8.90
N GLU A 308 8.09 14.37 -7.87
CA GLU A 308 9.01 14.41 -6.73
C GLU A 308 8.33 13.99 -5.44
N ALA A 309 9.09 13.34 -4.57
CA ALA A 309 8.63 12.95 -3.25
C ALA A 309 8.55 14.14 -2.30
N TRP A 310 7.38 14.30 -1.70
CA TRP A 310 7.11 15.26 -0.65
C TRP A 310 6.65 14.53 0.61
N LEU A 311 7.00 15.12 1.74
CA LEU A 311 6.54 14.76 3.06
C LEU A 311 5.76 15.94 3.62
N THR A 312 4.63 15.70 4.26
CA THR A 312 3.92 16.74 5.01
C THR A 312 3.61 16.26 6.41
N PHE A 313 3.63 17.18 7.36
CA PHE A 313 3.32 16.91 8.76
C PHE A 313 2.86 18.17 9.47
N VAL A 314 2.22 17.98 10.61
CA VAL A 314 1.70 19.04 11.46
C VAL A 314 2.70 19.36 12.57
N VAL A 315 2.91 20.65 12.83
CA VAL A 315 3.76 21.18 13.90
C VAL A 315 2.96 22.16 14.75
N ASN A 316 3.12 22.09 16.08
CA ASN A 316 2.34 22.89 17.05
C ASN A 316 0.82 22.84 16.85
N GLU A 317 0.33 21.76 16.25
CA GLU A 317 -1.10 21.53 15.98
C GLU A 317 -1.76 22.64 15.13
N ARG A 318 -0.97 23.54 14.51
CA ARG A 318 -1.45 24.71 13.76
C ARG A 318 -0.78 24.90 12.42
N TYR A 319 0.47 24.48 12.31
CA TYR A 319 1.26 24.65 11.10
C TYR A 319 1.32 23.33 10.35
N ILE A 320 1.15 23.41 9.03
CA ILE A 320 1.42 22.31 8.12
C ILE A 320 2.75 22.60 7.45
N VAL A 321 3.70 21.69 7.63
CA VAL A 321 5.00 21.75 6.98
C VAL A 321 4.99 20.82 5.78
N PHE A 322 5.47 21.31 4.65
CA PHE A 322 5.73 20.58 3.41
C PHE A 322 7.24 20.51 3.24
N PHE A 323 7.78 19.29 3.14
CA PHE A 323 9.19 19.01 3.06
C PHE A 323 9.49 18.23 1.78
N ARG A 324 10.26 18.84 0.88
CA ARG A 324 10.68 18.23 -0.38
C ARG A 324 11.89 17.34 -0.14
N CYS A 325 11.68 16.02 -0.15
CA CYS A 325 12.63 15.06 0.39
C CYS A 325 14.03 15.15 -0.26
N ALA A 326 14.11 15.39 -1.57
CA ALA A 326 15.37 15.38 -2.33
C ALA A 326 16.15 16.72 -2.31
N HIS A 327 15.45 17.86 -2.14
CA HIS A 327 16.04 19.20 -2.29
C HIS A 327 16.14 19.96 -0.97
N HIS A 328 15.67 19.37 0.13
CA HIS A 328 15.63 19.99 1.46
C HIS A 328 14.85 21.31 1.50
N GLU A 329 13.90 21.50 0.59
CA GLU A 329 13.01 22.65 0.58
C GLU A 329 11.91 22.45 1.63
N ILE A 330 11.71 23.46 2.48
CA ILE A 330 10.69 23.46 3.54
C ILE A 330 9.74 24.62 3.26
N ILE A 331 8.45 24.30 3.14
CA ILE A 331 7.37 25.28 3.07
C ILE A 331 6.51 25.10 4.31
N THR A 332 6.37 26.16 5.10
CA THR A 332 5.50 26.15 6.29
C THR A 332 4.26 26.98 6.00
N VAL A 333 3.13 26.42 6.38
CA VAL A 333 1.83 27.01 6.14
C VAL A 333 1.05 27.10 7.44
N GLU A 334 0.49 28.27 7.68
CA GLU A 334 -0.50 28.48 8.72
C GLU A 334 -1.91 28.43 8.11
N CYS A 335 -2.76 27.57 8.66
CA CYS A 335 -4.17 27.49 8.27
C CYS A 335 -4.94 28.62 8.95
N THR A 336 -5.46 29.58 8.16
CA THR A 336 -6.18 30.73 8.72
C THR A 336 -7.37 30.29 9.56
N GLU A 337 -7.65 31.03 10.63
CA GLU A 337 -8.87 30.86 11.40
C GLU A 337 -10.08 31.29 10.54
N ASN A 338 -11.14 30.50 10.59
CA ASN A 338 -12.45 30.87 10.06
C ASN A 338 -13.14 31.77 11.10
N GLU A 339 -13.70 32.90 10.69
CA GLU A 339 -14.37 33.85 11.60
C GLU A 339 -15.50 33.21 12.43
N GLU A 340 -16.11 32.13 11.93
CA GLU A 340 -17.18 31.39 12.61
C GLU A 340 -16.68 30.47 13.73
N PHE A 341 -15.39 30.09 13.71
CA PHE A 341 -14.86 29.02 14.56
C PHE A 341 -13.53 29.38 15.19
N ARG A 342 -13.41 29.15 16.50
CA ARG A 342 -12.11 29.17 17.16
C ARG A 342 -11.44 27.81 17.00
N PHE A 343 -10.42 27.73 16.15
CA PHE A 343 -9.68 26.50 15.94
C PHE A 343 -8.68 26.25 17.05
N GLU A 344 -8.57 24.99 17.44
CA GLU A 344 -7.59 24.58 18.44
C GLU A 344 -6.44 23.82 17.79
N HIS A 345 -6.77 22.70 17.12
CA HIS A 345 -5.78 21.71 16.74
C HIS A 345 -6.08 21.05 15.39
N ILE A 346 -5.08 20.95 14.52
CA ILE A 346 -5.09 20.07 13.35
C ILE A 346 -4.87 18.64 13.83
N LYS A 347 -5.87 17.78 13.63
CA LYS A 347 -5.85 16.38 14.07
C LYS A 347 -5.31 15.43 13.00
N ALA A 348 -5.64 15.66 11.74
CA ALA A 348 -5.18 14.82 10.64
C ALA A 348 -5.05 15.60 9.34
N ILE A 349 -4.16 15.15 8.46
CA ILE A 349 -3.97 15.70 7.13
C ILE A 349 -3.87 14.57 6.10
N LEU A 350 -4.37 14.81 4.89
CA LEU A 350 -4.21 13.94 3.74
C LEU A 350 -3.91 14.79 2.50
N PRO A 351 -2.69 14.73 1.95
CA PRO A 351 -2.37 15.39 0.68
C PRO A 351 -3.14 14.72 -0.47
N LEU A 352 -3.67 15.52 -1.40
CA LEU A 352 -4.44 15.12 -2.58
C LEU A 352 -3.73 15.63 -3.85
N PRO A 353 -2.66 14.94 -4.31
CA PRO A 353 -1.76 15.54 -5.30
C PRO A 353 -2.39 15.83 -6.65
N ARG A 354 -3.35 15.00 -7.06
CA ARG A 354 -4.12 15.16 -8.30
C ARG A 354 -4.94 16.45 -8.32
N GLN A 355 -5.31 16.96 -7.16
CA GLN A 355 -6.10 18.20 -6.98
C GLN A 355 -5.23 19.39 -6.59
N ARG A 356 -3.92 19.18 -6.42
CA ARG A 356 -2.99 20.14 -5.82
C ARG A 356 -3.55 20.75 -4.52
N GLN A 357 -4.17 19.91 -3.69
CA GLN A 357 -4.83 20.30 -2.45
C GLN A 357 -4.44 19.38 -1.29
N ILE A 358 -4.61 19.85 -0.06
CA ILE A 358 -4.49 19.06 1.16
C ILE A 358 -5.81 19.08 1.92
N LEU A 359 -6.29 17.90 2.28
CA LEU A 359 -7.42 17.70 3.16
C LEU A 359 -6.94 17.82 4.61
N VAL A 360 -7.59 18.66 5.39
CA VAL A 360 -7.21 18.97 6.78
C VAL A 360 -8.42 18.76 7.66
N VAL A 361 -8.23 18.02 8.75
CA VAL A 361 -9.25 17.80 9.79
C VAL A 361 -8.84 18.59 11.03
N ARG A 362 -9.64 19.60 11.39
CA ARG A 362 -9.40 20.47 12.54
C ARG A 362 -10.45 20.28 13.63
N GLN A 363 -10.00 20.38 14.87
CA GLN A 363 -10.82 20.60 16.06
C GLN A 363 -11.15 22.08 16.19
N CYS A 364 -12.42 22.42 16.36
CA CYS A 364 -12.81 23.78 16.72
C CYS A 364 -13.79 23.80 17.89
N ILE A 365 -13.72 24.87 18.68
CA ILE A 365 -14.69 25.18 19.72
C ILE A 365 -15.70 26.15 19.12
N GLY A 366 -16.92 25.67 18.89
CA GLY A 366 -18.08 26.52 18.63
C GLY A 366 -18.61 27.15 19.92
N PHE A 367 -19.61 28.03 19.80
CA PHE A 367 -20.16 28.77 20.96
C PHE A 367 -20.73 27.87 22.07
N GLU A 368 -21.22 26.67 21.73
CA GLU A 368 -21.85 25.75 22.70
C GLU A 368 -21.46 24.27 22.53
N VAL A 369 -20.86 23.91 21.39
CA VAL A 369 -20.47 22.54 21.06
C VAL A 369 -19.11 22.56 20.36
N GLU A 370 -18.31 21.54 20.64
CA GLU A 370 -17.10 21.30 19.86
C GLU A 370 -17.48 20.71 18.52
N GLU A 371 -16.91 21.28 17.48
CA GLU A 371 -17.19 20.90 16.11
C GLU A 371 -15.89 20.47 15.44
N TRP A 372 -16.05 19.71 14.36
CA TRP A 372 -14.93 19.25 13.55
C TRP A 372 -15.12 19.83 12.18
N VAL A 373 -14.05 20.38 11.63
CA VAL A 373 -14.10 20.94 10.29
C VAL A 373 -13.16 20.13 9.40
N VAL A 374 -13.71 19.69 8.28
CA VAL A 374 -12.98 19.04 7.21
C VAL A 374 -12.81 20.05 6.09
N GLU A 375 -11.58 20.49 5.84
CA GLU A 375 -11.26 21.56 4.91
C GLU A 375 -10.30 21.11 3.82
N LEU A 376 -10.43 21.76 2.65
CA LEU A 376 -9.51 21.60 1.54
C LEU A 376 -8.73 22.89 1.34
N TYR A 377 -7.42 22.77 1.44
CA TYR A 377 -6.48 23.85 1.25
C TYR A 377 -5.68 23.64 -0.03
N PRO A 378 -5.35 24.68 -0.80
CA PRO A 378 -4.46 24.55 -1.94
C PRO A 378 -3.03 24.24 -1.47
N PHE A 379 -2.26 23.51 -2.27
CA PHE A 379 -0.84 23.35 -1.97
C PHE A 379 -0.12 24.69 -2.00
N PRO A 380 0.75 24.96 -1.02
CA PRO A 380 1.49 26.21 -0.97
C PRO A 380 2.58 26.22 -2.05
N THR A 381 2.94 27.40 -2.53
CA THR A 381 4.11 27.61 -3.40
C THR A 381 5.27 28.27 -2.67
N HIS A 382 5.01 28.86 -1.51
CA HIS A 382 5.97 29.53 -0.63
C HIS A 382 5.37 29.60 0.78
N ASN A 383 6.17 30.05 1.75
CA ASN A 383 5.70 30.27 3.12
C ASN A 383 4.62 31.36 3.12
N GLN A 384 3.41 31.00 3.51
CA GLN A 384 2.26 31.90 3.53
C GLN A 384 1.17 31.38 4.45
N GLU A 385 0.28 32.26 4.87
CA GLU A 385 -1.03 31.89 5.37
C GLU A 385 -1.91 31.45 4.21
N ILE A 386 -2.69 30.39 4.39
CA ILE A 386 -3.65 29.93 3.37
C ILE A 386 -5.04 29.80 3.95
N THR A 387 -6.01 30.20 3.13
CA THR A 387 -7.43 30.04 3.40
C THR A 387 -7.96 28.75 2.78
N ALA A 388 -8.90 28.11 3.46
CA ALA A 388 -9.57 26.94 2.91
C ALA A 388 -10.35 27.32 1.65
N THR A 389 -10.24 26.52 0.60
CA THR A 389 -11.05 26.66 -0.63
C THR A 389 -12.45 26.10 -0.44
N HIS A 390 -12.56 25.04 0.37
CA HIS A 390 -13.81 24.38 0.72
C HIS A 390 -13.72 23.94 2.18
N GLY A 391 -14.84 24.01 2.89
CA GLY A 391 -14.96 23.51 4.26
C GLY A 391 -16.30 22.84 4.45
N ILE A 392 -16.31 21.76 5.22
CA ILE A 392 -17.51 21.12 5.75
C ILE A 392 -17.39 21.02 7.25
N VAL A 393 -18.46 21.39 7.92
CA VAL A 393 -18.59 21.21 9.36
C VAL A 393 -19.24 19.85 9.62
N ALA A 394 -18.50 18.97 10.27
CA ALA A 394 -18.99 17.71 10.80
C ALA A 394 -19.52 17.94 12.22
N ARG A 395 -20.81 18.30 12.31
CA ARG A 395 -21.52 18.46 13.59
C ARG A 395 -22.09 17.12 14.03
N GLN A 396 -21.58 16.54 15.13
CA GLN A 396 -22.30 15.47 15.85
C GLN A 396 -21.65 14.97 17.16
N VAL A 397 -20.49 15.48 17.57
CA VAL A 397 -19.74 14.90 18.67
C VAL A 397 -19.88 15.76 19.94
N PRO A 398 -20.09 15.17 21.13
CA PRO A 398 -20.05 15.91 22.37
C PRO A 398 -18.67 16.58 22.58
N PRO A 399 -18.62 17.78 23.19
CA PRO A 399 -17.36 18.47 23.45
C PRO A 399 -16.39 17.67 24.34
N ASN A 400 -15.10 17.75 24.02
CA ASN A 400 -13.92 17.16 24.63
C ASN A 400 -13.83 15.63 24.58
N THR A 401 -14.49 15.01 23.61
CA THR A 401 -14.55 13.54 23.55
C THR A 401 -13.70 12.95 22.43
N LEU A 402 -13.20 13.74 21.47
CA LEU A 402 -12.34 13.19 20.41
C LEU A 402 -10.91 13.02 20.88
N ILE A 403 -10.40 11.82 20.67
CA ILE A 403 -9.01 11.47 20.93
C ILE A 403 -8.19 11.66 19.66
N LYS A 404 -8.68 11.12 18.53
CA LYS A 404 -7.89 10.97 17.31
C LYS A 404 -8.74 11.02 16.04
N ALA A 405 -8.17 11.58 14.98
CA ALA A 405 -8.72 11.47 13.63
C ALA A 405 -7.75 10.68 12.74
N THR A 406 -8.30 9.76 11.95
CA THR A 406 -7.53 8.90 11.06
C THR A 406 -8.17 8.92 9.68
N ILE A 407 -7.37 9.23 8.65
CA ILE A 407 -7.85 9.37 7.27
C ILE A 407 -7.32 8.19 6.45
N SER A 408 -8.19 7.55 5.66
CA SER A 408 -7.76 6.55 4.67
C SER A 408 -7.01 7.22 3.54
N ASP A 409 -5.90 6.63 3.12
CA ASP A 409 -5.09 7.13 2.03
C ASP A 409 -5.47 6.41 0.72
N PRO A 410 -6.24 7.04 -0.18
CA PRO A 410 -6.62 6.44 -1.45
C PRO A 410 -5.46 6.41 -2.46
N ASP A 411 -4.36 7.11 -2.19
CA ASP A 411 -3.26 7.29 -3.14
C ASP A 411 -2.33 6.09 -3.11
N ALA A 412 -2.74 5.04 -3.82
CA ALA A 412 -1.80 4.09 -4.38
C ALA A 412 -1.15 4.75 -5.58
N SER A 413 0.19 4.85 -5.59
CA SER A 413 0.99 5.52 -6.61
C SER A 413 0.64 5.04 -8.04
N LEU A 414 -0.37 5.67 -8.65
CA LEU A 414 -0.98 5.26 -9.93
C LEU A 414 -0.14 5.61 -11.16
N ASN A 415 1.07 6.13 -10.97
CA ASN A 415 1.99 6.48 -12.05
C ASN A 415 2.80 5.25 -12.50
N LEU A 416 2.12 4.19 -12.92
CA LEU A 416 2.79 3.08 -13.59
C LEU A 416 3.42 3.61 -14.89
N SER A 417 4.72 3.41 -15.06
CA SER A 417 5.46 3.73 -16.29
C SER A 417 4.94 2.94 -17.49
N THR A 418 4.35 1.77 -17.25
CA THR A 418 3.62 0.99 -18.24
C THR A 418 2.12 1.28 -18.12
N PRO A 419 1.48 1.86 -19.14
CA PRO A 419 0.04 2.13 -19.10
C PRO A 419 -0.71 0.80 -19.12
N LEU A 420 -1.14 0.31 -17.95
CA LEU A 420 -2.27 -0.61 -17.92
C LEU A 420 -3.49 0.21 -18.38
N PRO A 421 -4.08 -0.07 -19.57
CA PRO A 421 -4.91 0.88 -20.33
C PRO A 421 -6.20 1.42 -19.67
N LYS A 422 -6.50 1.08 -18.41
CA LYS A 422 -7.77 1.45 -17.75
C LYS A 422 -7.68 1.94 -16.32
N PHE A 423 -6.55 1.83 -15.62
CA PHE A 423 -6.45 2.33 -14.22
C PHE A 423 -6.47 3.87 -14.12
N GLN A 424 -6.41 4.59 -15.24
CA GLN A 424 -6.40 6.06 -15.27
C GLN A 424 -7.80 6.70 -15.32
N SER A 425 -8.88 5.95 -15.61
CA SER A 425 -10.22 6.52 -15.88
C SER A 425 -11.33 6.12 -14.91
N ASP A 426 -11.04 5.32 -13.88
CA ASP A 426 -12.04 4.70 -13.01
C ASP A 426 -12.14 5.38 -11.63
N PRO A 427 -13.31 5.36 -10.96
CA PRO A 427 -13.61 6.25 -9.85
C PRO A 427 -12.54 6.16 -8.76
N ILE A 428 -11.96 7.30 -8.44
CA ILE A 428 -10.97 7.42 -7.37
C ILE A 428 -11.60 6.86 -6.07
N PRO A 429 -10.89 6.08 -5.24
CA PRO A 429 -11.46 5.55 -4.01
C PRO A 429 -12.08 6.63 -3.13
N PRO A 430 -13.16 6.36 -2.39
CA PRO A 430 -13.61 7.32 -1.39
C PRO A 430 -12.54 7.52 -0.32
N ILE A 431 -12.51 8.71 0.27
CA ILE A 431 -11.69 9.03 1.44
C ILE A 431 -12.55 8.82 2.67
N SER A 432 -12.25 7.79 3.45
CA SER A 432 -12.82 7.56 4.77
C SER A 432 -12.08 8.36 5.84
N ILE A 433 -12.82 9.09 6.66
CA ILE A 433 -12.33 9.81 7.83
C ILE A 433 -12.99 9.17 9.05
N PHE A 434 -12.17 8.67 9.95
CA PHE A 434 -12.60 8.04 11.18
C PHE A 434 -12.20 8.91 12.37
N PHE A 435 -13.13 9.07 13.30
CA PHE A 435 -12.97 9.86 14.52
C PHE A 435 -13.11 8.92 15.71
N GLU A 436 -12.05 8.77 16.49
CA GLU A 436 -12.01 7.97 17.73
C GLU A 436 -12.40 8.85 18.91
N HIS A 437 -13.40 8.41 19.68
CA HIS A 437 -13.95 9.20 20.77
C HIS A 437 -13.97 8.44 22.11
N ASP A 438 -13.96 9.17 23.23
CA ASP A 438 -13.78 8.64 24.60
C ASP A 438 -15.08 8.55 25.40
N TYR A 439 -16.05 9.45 25.19
CA TYR A 439 -17.26 9.51 26.01
C TYR A 439 -18.57 9.79 25.22
N PRO A 440 -19.43 8.78 24.99
CA PRO A 440 -19.16 7.35 25.18
C PRO A 440 -17.95 6.93 24.33
N SER A 441 -17.25 5.83 24.56
CA SER A 441 -16.16 5.43 23.67
C SER A 441 -16.67 4.84 22.35
N GLY A 442 -15.97 5.08 21.24
CA GLY A 442 -16.39 4.55 19.93
C GLY A 442 -15.72 5.16 18.69
N LEU A 443 -16.39 4.98 17.54
CA LEU A 443 -15.96 5.49 16.23
C LEU A 443 -17.10 6.23 15.52
N PHE A 444 -16.81 7.42 14.98
CA PHE A 444 -17.60 8.03 13.91
C PHE A 444 -16.90 7.89 12.57
N HIS A 445 -17.66 7.62 11.52
CA HIS A 445 -17.14 7.53 10.15
C HIS A 445 -17.82 8.56 9.26
N PHE A 446 -17.02 9.28 8.51
CA PHE A 446 -17.41 10.13 7.40
C PHE A 446 -16.70 9.62 6.16
N CYS A 447 -17.31 9.74 4.99
CA CYS A 447 -16.61 9.42 3.75
C CYS A 447 -16.88 10.47 2.67
N LEU A 448 -15.78 10.92 2.08
CA LEU A 448 -15.77 11.85 0.98
C LEU A 448 -15.65 11.05 -0.31
N TRP A 449 -16.71 11.07 -1.11
CA TRP A 449 -16.66 10.48 -2.44
C TRP A 449 -16.01 11.46 -3.43
N PRO A 450 -15.26 10.96 -4.43
CA PRO A 450 -14.91 11.81 -5.55
C PRO A 450 -16.19 12.33 -6.22
N MET A 451 -16.19 13.59 -6.63
CA MET A 451 -17.21 14.14 -7.49
C MET A 451 -16.61 14.31 -8.88
N TYR A 452 -17.29 13.74 -9.87
CA TYR A 452 -17.09 14.11 -11.27
C TYR A 452 -17.73 15.46 -11.53
N GLU A 453 -17.30 16.49 -10.79
CA GLU A 453 -17.52 17.83 -11.30
C GLU A 453 -16.60 17.95 -12.51
N GLN A 454 -17.18 18.13 -13.71
CA GLN A 454 -16.37 18.46 -14.88
C GLN A 454 -15.79 19.85 -14.61
N THR A 455 -14.64 19.90 -13.97
CA THR A 455 -13.79 21.07 -14.04
C THR A 455 -13.53 21.36 -15.53
N PRO A 456 -13.28 22.61 -15.92
CA PRO A 456 -13.07 22.96 -17.32
C PRO A 456 -11.98 22.15 -18.04
N ASP A 457 -11.08 21.53 -17.29
CA ASP A 457 -9.97 20.66 -17.72
C ASP A 457 -10.29 19.15 -17.65
N GLY A 458 -11.48 18.75 -17.17
CA GLY A 458 -11.91 17.36 -17.07
C GLY A 458 -11.30 16.56 -15.93
N HIS A 459 -10.69 17.22 -14.94
CA HIS A 459 -10.14 16.57 -13.74
C HIS A 459 -11.23 16.13 -12.75
N ILE A 460 -10.91 15.08 -11.98
CA ILE A 460 -11.81 14.51 -10.96
C ILE A 460 -11.36 15.01 -9.59
N ASN A 461 -12.24 15.75 -8.91
CA ASN A 461 -11.96 16.35 -7.62
C ASN A 461 -12.67 15.62 -6.48
N TYR A 462 -12.04 15.54 -5.31
CA TYR A 462 -12.67 15.15 -4.07
C TYR A 462 -13.31 16.41 -3.56
N ILE A 463 -14.64 16.46 -3.66
CA ILE A 463 -15.38 17.59 -3.15
C ILE A 463 -16.23 17.03 -2.03
N PRO A 464 -16.01 17.50 -0.80
CA PRO A 464 -16.85 17.14 0.32
C PRO A 464 -18.32 17.39 -0.05
N ARG A 465 -19.13 16.33 -0.04
CA ARG A 465 -20.57 16.45 -0.29
C ARG A 465 -21.24 16.94 0.99
N TYR A 466 -21.97 18.03 0.88
CA TYR A 466 -22.93 18.44 1.89
C TYR A 466 -24.27 17.78 1.55
N THR A 467 -24.92 17.23 2.57
CA THR A 467 -26.31 16.81 2.39
C THR A 467 -27.14 18.05 2.68
N VAL A 468 -27.75 18.65 1.66
CA VAL A 468 -28.87 19.56 1.92
C VAL A 468 -29.96 18.67 2.49
N ILE A 469 -30.18 18.71 3.82
CA ILE A 469 -31.28 17.98 4.43
C ILE A 469 -32.55 18.56 3.80
N PRO A 470 -33.31 17.79 2.99
CA PRO A 470 -34.55 18.30 2.43
C PRO A 470 -35.58 18.25 3.55
N THR A 471 -35.57 19.26 4.41
CA THR A 471 -36.78 19.58 5.16
C THR A 471 -37.69 20.28 4.16
N GLU A 472 -38.56 19.54 3.48
CA GLU A 472 -39.86 20.13 3.18
C GLU A 472 -40.53 20.27 4.56
N PRO A 473 -40.61 21.48 5.15
CA PRO A 473 -41.44 21.65 6.32
C PRO A 473 -42.86 21.21 5.90
N PRO A 474 -43.55 20.38 6.69
CA PRO A 474 -44.97 20.07 6.44
C PRO A 474 -45.78 21.35 6.66
N GLY A 475 -45.80 22.25 5.66
CA GLY A 475 -46.49 23.53 5.69
C GLY A 475 -45.66 24.73 5.22
N GLY A 476 -45.28 24.79 3.94
CA GLY A 476 -44.87 26.02 3.24
C GLY A 476 -43.56 26.66 3.70
N ILE A 477 -42.58 26.74 2.79
CA ILE A 477 -41.30 27.41 3.02
C ILE A 477 -41.54 28.92 3.11
N THR A 478 -41.23 29.55 4.25
CA THR A 478 -41.12 31.00 4.32
C THR A 478 -39.75 31.44 3.80
N PRO A 479 -39.62 32.59 3.10
CA PRO A 479 -38.34 33.12 2.64
C PRO A 479 -37.30 33.30 3.75
N GLU A 480 -37.77 33.51 4.99
CA GLU A 480 -36.95 33.62 6.19
C GLU A 480 -36.30 32.28 6.57
N TYR A 481 -37.03 31.16 6.42
CA TYR A 481 -36.49 29.82 6.63
C TYR A 481 -35.46 29.46 5.55
N GLU A 482 -35.69 29.85 4.30
CA GLU A 482 -34.71 29.68 3.21
C GLU A 482 -33.42 30.49 3.45
N ALA A 483 -33.53 31.72 3.97
CA ALA A 483 -32.37 32.54 4.33
C ALA A 483 -31.62 31.98 5.56
N GLU A 484 -32.36 31.50 6.57
CA GLU A 484 -31.78 30.85 7.75
C GLU A 484 -31.10 29.53 7.37
N PHE A 485 -31.68 28.75 6.45
CA PHE A 485 -31.10 27.49 5.95
C PHE A 485 -29.94 27.70 4.96
N ALA A 486 -29.97 28.78 4.17
CA ALA A 486 -28.83 29.21 3.38
C ALA A 486 -27.68 29.74 4.26
N SER A 487 -28.00 30.25 5.46
CA SER A 487 -27.02 30.65 6.49
C SER A 487 -26.60 29.52 7.44
N ALA A 488 -27.42 28.47 7.58
CA ALA A 488 -27.11 27.27 8.35
C ALA A 488 -26.15 26.42 7.52
N GLY A 489 -24.85 26.53 7.81
CA GLY A 489 -23.75 26.07 6.97
C GLY A 489 -23.83 24.66 6.36
N LYS A 490 -22.86 24.36 5.49
CA LYS A 490 -22.73 23.07 4.81
C LYS A 490 -22.38 21.96 5.81
N PHE A 491 -23.39 21.23 6.30
CA PHE A 491 -23.19 20.09 7.19
C PHE A 491 -23.04 18.78 6.44
N SER A 492 -22.21 17.89 7.00
CA SER A 492 -22.19 16.48 6.63
C SER A 492 -22.56 15.64 7.85
N MET A 493 -23.47 14.67 7.66
CA MET A 493 -23.82 13.71 8.70
C MET A 493 -22.80 12.58 8.72
N ALA A 494 -22.46 12.08 9.91
CA ALA A 494 -21.68 10.86 10.02
C ALA A 494 -22.42 9.73 9.30
N GLN A 495 -21.70 8.99 8.46
CA GLN A 495 -22.24 7.84 7.75
C GLN A 495 -22.54 6.69 8.72
N SER A 496 -21.70 6.53 9.74
CA SER A 496 -21.95 5.61 10.83
C SER A 496 -21.39 6.13 12.16
N CYS A 497 -22.02 5.69 13.24
CA CYS A 497 -21.54 5.85 14.60
C CYS A 497 -21.54 4.47 15.27
N HIS A 498 -20.45 4.13 15.94
CA HIS A 498 -20.32 2.89 16.67
C HIS A 498 -19.81 3.13 18.07
N ILE A 499 -20.71 2.98 19.03
CA ILE A 499 -20.38 3.02 20.45
C ILE A 499 -19.81 1.66 20.85
N THR A 500 -18.62 1.66 21.44
CA THR A 500 -17.91 0.47 21.91
C THR A 500 -17.80 0.37 23.42
N ASP A 501 -18.38 1.32 24.17
CA ASP A 501 -18.34 1.34 25.63
C ASP A 501 -18.57 -0.02 26.30
N PRO A 502 -17.72 -0.41 27.28
CA PRO A 502 -16.60 0.35 27.86
C PRO A 502 -15.25 0.07 27.16
N GLU A 503 -15.25 -0.34 25.89
CA GLU A 503 -14.04 -0.63 25.13
C GLU A 503 -13.62 0.59 24.29
N VAL A 504 -12.31 0.83 24.17
CA VAL A 504 -11.75 1.88 23.30
C VAL A 504 -11.46 1.31 21.92
N ALA A 505 -12.02 1.94 20.90
CA ALA A 505 -11.90 1.53 19.51
C ALA A 505 -10.73 2.23 18.80
N HIS A 506 -9.95 1.45 18.05
CA HIS A 506 -8.80 1.89 17.28
C HIS A 506 -8.96 1.46 15.82
N VAL A 507 -8.81 2.39 14.88
CA VAL A 507 -9.08 2.10 13.46
C VAL A 507 -7.81 1.95 12.62
N LEU A 508 -7.83 0.95 11.74
CA LEU A 508 -6.89 0.75 10.64
C LEU A 508 -7.62 1.10 9.35
N PRO A 509 -7.41 2.32 8.82
CA PRO A 509 -8.25 2.85 7.76
C PRO A 509 -7.98 2.15 6.43
N GLY A 510 -9.01 2.04 5.62
CA GLY A 510 -8.93 1.72 4.19
C GLY A 510 -9.94 2.56 3.45
N GLY A 511 -9.71 2.82 2.17
CA GLY A 511 -10.65 3.56 1.33
C GLY A 511 -11.98 2.81 1.23
N TYR A 512 -11.94 1.49 1.04
CA TYR A 512 -13.13 0.65 0.90
C TYR A 512 -13.35 -0.29 2.08
N ARG A 513 -12.26 -0.78 2.69
CA ARG A 513 -12.30 -1.79 3.75
C ARG A 513 -11.41 -1.35 4.89
N ALA A 514 -12.04 -0.96 5.99
CA ALA A 514 -11.33 -0.71 7.23
C ALA A 514 -11.45 -1.91 8.17
N ILE A 515 -10.46 -2.03 9.05
CA ILE A 515 -10.53 -2.89 10.23
C ILE A 515 -10.46 -1.98 11.44
N PHE A 516 -11.09 -2.37 12.52
CA PHE A 516 -10.83 -1.75 13.80
C PHE A 516 -10.71 -2.84 14.85
N TYR A 517 -10.00 -2.51 15.92
CA TYR A 517 -9.89 -3.36 17.08
C TYR A 517 -10.30 -2.59 18.32
N THR A 518 -10.68 -3.33 19.36
CA THR A 518 -11.04 -2.73 20.64
C THR A 518 -10.08 -3.15 21.73
N THR A 519 -9.85 -2.25 22.68
CA THR A 519 -9.01 -2.40 23.86
C THR A 519 -9.83 -2.05 25.10
N LYS A 520 -9.34 -2.34 26.30
CA LYS A 520 -10.08 -1.93 27.51
C LYS A 520 -9.83 -0.44 27.76
N TYR A 521 -10.86 0.27 28.20
CA TYR A 521 -10.74 1.69 28.57
C TYR A 521 -9.70 1.95 29.66
N ASP A 522 -9.55 1.03 30.61
CA ASP A 522 -8.59 1.15 31.72
C ASP A 522 -7.15 0.71 31.37
N ASP A 523 -6.91 0.24 30.13
CA ASP A 523 -5.61 -0.24 29.69
C ASP A 523 -4.75 0.88 29.08
N LEU A 524 -4.09 1.65 29.97
CA LEU A 524 -3.25 2.79 29.60
C LEU A 524 -1.81 2.40 29.21
N ARG A 525 -1.53 1.11 28.96
CA ARG A 525 -0.19 0.67 28.55
C ARG A 525 0.13 1.16 27.14
N ALA A 526 1.42 1.31 26.83
CA ALA A 526 1.88 1.58 25.46
C ALA A 526 1.52 0.42 24.49
N SER A 527 1.23 -0.76 25.04
CA SER A 527 0.87 -1.98 24.34
C SER A 527 -0.45 -2.54 24.91
N PRO A 528 -1.60 -1.89 24.62
CA PRO A 528 -2.87 -2.31 25.18
C PRO A 528 -3.30 -3.69 24.66
N SER A 529 -4.01 -4.46 25.49
CA SER A 529 -4.54 -5.78 25.14
C SER A 529 -5.71 -5.65 24.17
N MET A 530 -5.65 -6.38 23.06
CA MET A 530 -6.77 -6.43 22.12
C MET A 530 -7.86 -7.37 22.62
N ILE A 531 -9.10 -6.89 22.63
CA ILE A 531 -10.27 -7.66 23.01
C ILE A 531 -10.95 -8.23 21.76
N LYS A 532 -11.18 -7.39 20.74
CA LYS A 532 -11.89 -7.77 19.52
C LYS A 532 -11.22 -7.18 18.30
N LEU A 533 -11.26 -7.94 17.20
CA LEU A 533 -10.93 -7.47 15.86
C LEU A 533 -12.16 -7.56 14.98
N ARG A 534 -12.48 -6.48 14.27
CA ARG A 534 -13.73 -6.34 13.52
C ARG A 534 -13.48 -5.75 12.14
N ARG A 535 -14.17 -6.30 11.13
CA ARG A 535 -14.31 -5.66 9.82
C ARG A 535 -15.30 -4.49 9.92
N TYR A 536 -15.04 -3.47 9.12
CA TYR A 536 -15.94 -2.36 8.84
C TYR A 536 -16.35 -2.35 7.36
N ILE A 537 -17.61 -2.03 7.09
CA ILE A 537 -18.11 -1.73 5.76
C ILE A 537 -18.80 -0.37 5.80
N SER A 538 -18.37 0.58 4.96
CA SER A 538 -19.09 1.85 4.82
C SER A 538 -20.54 1.61 4.36
N PRO A 539 -21.55 2.18 5.04
CA PRO A 539 -22.94 2.06 4.64
C PRO A 539 -23.21 2.54 3.20
N GLU A 540 -22.51 3.58 2.75
CA GLU A 540 -22.70 4.11 1.40
C GLU A 540 -22.18 3.16 0.30
N ILE A 541 -21.24 2.27 0.64
CA ILE A 541 -20.83 1.17 -0.24
C ILE A 541 -21.94 0.10 -0.34
N GLN A 542 -22.81 -0.02 0.66
CA GLN A 542 -23.88 -1.04 0.69
C GLN A 542 -25.12 -0.63 -0.12
N ASP A 543 -25.48 0.66 -0.07
CA ASP A 543 -26.73 1.19 -0.63
C ASP A 543 -26.64 1.45 -2.14
N ARG A 544 -25.47 1.92 -2.59
CA ARG A 544 -25.24 2.08 -4.02
C ARG A 544 -25.01 0.72 -4.64
N SER A 545 -25.36 0.57 -5.90
CA SER A 545 -24.95 -0.52 -6.77
C SER A 545 -23.42 -0.63 -6.89
N TYR A 546 -22.62 -0.02 -6.00
CA TYR A 546 -21.18 0.14 -6.06
C TYR A 546 -20.43 -1.17 -5.76
N PRO A 547 -19.48 -1.53 -6.62
CA PRO A 547 -19.26 -0.93 -7.94
C PRO A 547 -20.44 -1.16 -8.88
N GLU A 548 -20.92 -0.10 -9.57
CA GLU A 548 -22.09 -0.18 -10.46
C GLU A 548 -22.03 -1.48 -11.27
N LYS A 549 -23.06 -2.33 -11.14
CA LYS A 549 -23.12 -3.54 -11.96
C LYS A 549 -22.98 -3.08 -13.41
N PRO A 550 -22.00 -3.61 -14.17
CA PRO A 550 -21.94 -3.35 -15.60
C PRO A 550 -23.33 -3.59 -16.18
N ALA A 551 -23.86 -2.63 -16.94
CA ALA A 551 -25.16 -2.77 -17.59
C ALA A 551 -25.21 -4.03 -18.46
N ASP A 552 -24.05 -4.53 -18.87
CA ASP A 552 -23.86 -5.76 -19.61
C ASP A 552 -23.28 -6.88 -18.73
N ASN A 553 -24.15 -7.80 -18.27
CA ASN A 553 -23.74 -9.03 -17.58
C ASN A 553 -22.99 -10.03 -18.50
N SER A 554 -22.89 -9.78 -19.82
CA SER A 554 -22.25 -10.70 -20.77
C SER A 554 -20.74 -10.88 -20.53
N LEU A 555 -20.12 -9.99 -19.75
CA LEU A 555 -18.70 -10.02 -19.39
C LEU A 555 -18.47 -10.23 -17.89
N SER A 556 -19.37 -10.94 -17.18
CA SER A 556 -19.10 -11.35 -15.81
C SER A 556 -17.80 -12.17 -15.76
N PHE A 557 -16.75 -11.61 -15.15
CA PHE A 557 -15.47 -12.30 -15.02
C PHE A 557 -15.51 -13.41 -13.96
N LEU A 558 -16.60 -13.50 -13.18
CA LEU A 558 -16.86 -14.64 -12.30
C LEU A 558 -18.04 -15.47 -12.80
N ARG A 559 -17.96 -16.78 -12.65
CA ARG A 559 -19.07 -17.71 -12.90
C ARG A 559 -20.14 -17.61 -11.82
N LYS A 560 -19.72 -17.48 -10.56
CA LYS A 560 -20.64 -17.42 -9.42
C LYS A 560 -21.05 -15.99 -9.12
N THR A 561 -22.34 -15.79 -8.86
CA THR A 561 -22.82 -14.54 -8.26
C THR A 561 -22.19 -14.38 -6.88
N ARG A 562 -21.63 -13.19 -6.63
CA ARG A 562 -21.05 -12.88 -5.32
C ARG A 562 -22.12 -12.87 -4.25
N ARG A 563 -21.70 -13.19 -3.01
CA ARG A 563 -22.55 -13.01 -1.83
C ARG A 563 -22.99 -11.55 -1.73
N LYS A 564 -24.20 -11.30 -1.23
CA LYS A 564 -24.59 -9.94 -0.90
C LYS A 564 -23.69 -9.40 0.22
N VAL A 565 -23.40 -8.12 0.18
CA VAL A 565 -22.72 -7.45 1.29
C VAL A 565 -23.62 -7.60 2.53
N PRO A 566 -23.10 -8.05 3.68
CA PRO A 566 -23.92 -8.17 4.89
C PRO A 566 -24.47 -6.80 5.30
N ASN A 567 -25.75 -6.75 5.70
CA ASN A 567 -26.38 -5.52 6.22
C ASN A 567 -25.70 -4.98 7.49
N GLY A 568 -24.97 -5.83 8.21
CA GLY A 568 -24.16 -5.42 9.35
C GLY A 568 -22.91 -4.66 8.89
N ILE A 569 -22.85 -3.37 9.25
CA ILE A 569 -21.68 -2.48 9.11
C ILE A 569 -20.44 -3.09 9.76
N TYR A 570 -20.65 -3.69 10.94
CA TYR A 570 -19.62 -4.25 11.79
C TYR A 570 -19.72 -5.78 11.80
N GLY A 571 -18.58 -6.47 11.67
CA GLY A 571 -18.51 -7.92 11.79
C GLY A 571 -17.25 -8.38 12.51
N THR A 572 -17.37 -9.27 13.48
CA THR A 572 -16.20 -9.85 14.17
C THR A 572 -15.43 -10.76 13.22
N ILE A 573 -14.11 -10.56 13.17
CA ILE A 573 -13.20 -11.44 12.43
C ILE A 573 -12.96 -12.69 13.29
N ASP A 574 -13.14 -13.87 12.68
CA ASP A 574 -12.86 -15.16 13.29
C ASP A 574 -11.33 -15.35 13.31
N ILE A 575 -10.73 -15.04 14.45
CA ILE A 575 -9.30 -15.23 14.72
C ILE A 575 -9.11 -16.60 15.40
N PRO A 576 -8.11 -17.40 14.98
CA PRO A 576 -7.73 -18.61 15.70
C PRO A 576 -7.49 -18.36 17.20
N VAL A 577 -7.95 -19.28 18.06
CA VAL A 577 -7.92 -19.11 19.53
C VAL A 577 -6.51 -18.83 20.06
N GLU A 578 -5.49 -19.46 19.47
CA GLU A 578 -4.07 -19.27 19.83
C GLU A 578 -3.62 -17.81 19.64
N ASP A 579 -3.97 -17.21 18.50
CA ASP A 579 -3.63 -15.82 18.19
C ASP A 579 -4.45 -14.87 19.07
N SER A 580 -5.75 -15.15 19.25
CA SER A 580 -6.62 -14.36 20.13
C SER A 580 -6.13 -14.31 21.58
N ALA A 581 -5.61 -15.43 22.11
CA ALA A 581 -5.06 -15.47 23.46
C ALA A 581 -3.77 -14.63 23.56
N THR A 582 -2.93 -14.69 22.54
CA THR A 582 -1.67 -13.93 22.47
C THR A 582 -1.95 -12.43 22.36
N PHE A 583 -2.97 -12.02 21.63
CA PHE A 583 -3.37 -10.62 21.49
C PHE A 583 -3.80 -9.97 22.82
N GLY A 584 -4.19 -10.80 23.80
CA GLY A 584 -4.44 -10.37 25.17
C GLY A 584 -3.18 -9.98 25.95
N LEU A 585 -1.97 -10.23 25.45
CA LEU A 585 -0.71 -9.83 26.12
C LEU A 585 -0.38 -8.35 25.90
N GLY A 586 -0.84 -7.77 24.80
CA GLY A 586 -0.60 -6.37 24.43
C GLY A 586 -0.12 -6.22 22.99
N ILE A 587 -0.77 -5.37 22.20
CA ILE A 587 -0.35 -5.07 20.83
C ILE A 587 0.66 -3.92 20.87
N SER A 588 1.90 -4.17 20.43
CA SER A 588 2.89 -3.10 20.31
C SER A 588 2.74 -2.33 18.99
N ALA A 589 2.35 -3.02 17.91
CA ALA A 589 2.04 -2.41 16.63
C ALA A 589 1.08 -3.28 15.82
N ILE A 590 0.27 -2.66 14.97
CA ILE A 590 -0.63 -3.35 14.05
C ILE A 590 -0.82 -2.53 12.76
N THR A 591 -0.85 -3.20 11.61
CA THR A 591 -1.02 -2.56 10.30
C THR A 591 -1.85 -3.45 9.35
N TRP A 592 -2.45 -2.84 8.33
CA TRP A 592 -3.44 -3.45 7.44
C TRP A 592 -3.21 -3.01 6.00
N ASP A 593 -3.29 -3.95 5.06
CA ASP A 593 -3.40 -3.67 3.63
C ASP A 593 -4.74 -4.17 3.09
N GLU A 594 -5.64 -3.24 2.76
CA GLU A 594 -6.98 -3.55 2.26
C GLU A 594 -7.01 -4.18 0.86
N SER A 595 -5.94 -4.01 0.08
CA SER A 595 -5.87 -4.47 -1.31
C SER A 595 -5.70 -5.98 -1.40
N ILE A 596 -4.87 -6.55 -0.51
CA ILE A 596 -4.62 -7.99 -0.43
C ILE A 596 -5.24 -8.65 0.81
N GLY A 597 -5.68 -7.86 1.79
CA GLY A 597 -6.33 -8.36 2.99
C GLY A 597 -5.37 -8.93 4.01
N ARG A 598 -4.19 -8.31 4.18
CA ARG A 598 -3.14 -8.78 5.09
C ARG A 598 -3.09 -7.91 6.33
N ILE A 599 -3.12 -8.55 7.49
CA ILE A 599 -2.95 -7.90 8.80
C ILE A 599 -1.61 -8.35 9.37
N CYS A 600 -0.78 -7.40 9.77
CA CYS A 600 0.43 -7.68 10.53
C CYS A 600 0.21 -7.24 11.97
N VAL A 601 0.48 -8.10 12.95
CA VAL A 601 0.35 -7.81 14.38
C VAL A 601 1.66 -8.11 15.09
N ALA A 602 2.18 -7.13 15.83
CA ALA A 602 3.31 -7.31 16.73
C ALA A 602 2.83 -7.27 18.18
N ILE A 603 3.30 -8.21 18.98
CA ILE A 603 2.91 -8.37 20.38
C ILE A 603 4.06 -7.95 21.29
N ASP A 604 3.71 -7.30 22.39
CA ASP A 604 4.68 -6.86 23.38
C ASP A 604 5.47 -8.04 23.94
N GLY A 605 6.79 -7.90 23.99
CA GLY A 605 7.72 -8.96 24.40
C GLY A 605 8.02 -10.05 23.36
N GLU A 606 7.25 -10.16 22.27
CA GLU A 606 7.56 -11.10 21.18
C GLU A 606 8.66 -10.56 20.25
N LEU A 607 9.43 -11.47 19.65
CA LEU A 607 10.46 -11.17 18.65
C LEU A 607 10.03 -11.62 17.25
N CYS A 608 8.74 -11.55 16.98
CA CYS A 608 8.16 -11.88 15.68
C CYS A 608 6.96 -10.99 15.38
N VAL A 609 6.58 -10.96 14.11
CA VAL A 609 5.32 -10.37 13.63
C VAL A 609 4.42 -11.50 13.17
N ARG A 610 3.17 -11.48 13.63
CA ARG A 610 2.10 -12.40 13.19
C ARG A 610 1.46 -11.84 11.93
N ILE A 611 1.44 -12.64 10.87
CA ILE A 611 0.76 -12.30 9.62
C ILE A 611 -0.56 -13.07 9.58
N LEU A 612 -1.67 -12.35 9.41
CA LEU A 612 -3.01 -12.92 9.25
C LEU A 612 -3.53 -12.52 7.86
N ASP A 613 -3.58 -13.48 6.95
CA ASP A 613 -4.09 -13.26 5.60
C ASP A 613 -5.59 -13.60 5.55
N MET A 614 -6.38 -12.61 5.17
CA MET A 614 -7.84 -12.71 4.99
C MET A 614 -8.22 -13.20 3.59
N ALA A 615 -7.23 -13.43 2.72
CA ALA A 615 -7.38 -13.88 1.35
C ALA A 615 -6.56 -15.15 1.13
N LYS A 616 -7.02 -16.02 0.22
CA LYS A 616 -6.19 -17.13 -0.25
C LYS A 616 -5.08 -16.58 -1.13
N SER A 617 -3.84 -16.84 -0.75
CA SER A 617 -2.72 -16.70 -1.66
C SER A 617 -2.70 -17.89 -2.61
N VAL A 618 -2.46 -17.63 -3.90
CA VAL A 618 -1.90 -18.67 -4.77
C VAL A 618 -0.45 -18.83 -4.32
N GLU A 619 0.04 -20.07 -4.24
CA GLU A 619 1.46 -20.39 -4.02
C GLU A 619 2.13 -20.64 -5.38
N PRO A 620 3.44 -20.41 -5.55
CA PRO A 620 4.10 -20.68 -6.81
C PRO A 620 4.02 -22.18 -7.09
N ASP A 621 3.53 -22.56 -8.27
CA ASP A 621 3.44 -23.98 -8.61
C ASP A 621 4.84 -24.51 -8.95
N VAL A 622 5.41 -25.27 -8.01
CA VAL A 622 6.73 -25.90 -8.15
C VAL A 622 6.88 -26.68 -9.47
N ARG A 623 5.79 -27.24 -10.01
CA ARG A 623 5.81 -27.96 -11.29
C ARG A 623 6.00 -27.03 -12.47
N PHE A 624 5.48 -25.82 -12.39
CA PHE A 624 5.66 -24.80 -13.41
C PHE A 624 7.10 -24.30 -13.43
N ASP A 625 7.70 -24.11 -12.26
CA ASP A 625 9.11 -23.71 -12.12
C ASP A 625 10.04 -24.83 -12.63
N ALA A 626 9.81 -26.07 -12.22
CA ALA A 626 10.56 -27.22 -12.73
C ALA A 626 10.41 -27.40 -14.27
N TRP A 627 9.22 -27.11 -14.82
CA TRP A 627 9.01 -27.12 -16.26
C TRP A 627 9.83 -26.02 -16.96
N LYS A 628 9.88 -24.81 -16.40
CA LYS A 628 10.70 -23.73 -16.93
C LYS A 628 12.18 -24.06 -16.92
N GLU A 629 12.70 -24.54 -15.78
CA GLU A 629 14.11 -24.94 -15.68
C GLU A 629 14.46 -25.95 -16.76
N ARG A 630 13.59 -26.94 -16.98
CA ARG A 630 13.75 -27.93 -18.05
C ARG A 630 13.71 -27.30 -19.45
N MET A 631 12.76 -26.40 -19.73
CA MET A 631 12.68 -25.73 -21.04
C MET A 631 13.88 -24.82 -21.29
N SER A 632 14.35 -24.10 -20.27
CA SER A 632 15.56 -23.28 -20.37
C SER A 632 16.79 -24.16 -20.67
N GLN A 633 16.92 -25.32 -20.03
CA GLN A 633 17.95 -26.31 -20.35
C GLN A 633 17.83 -26.81 -21.79
N GLU A 634 16.64 -27.22 -22.23
CA GLU A 634 16.40 -27.73 -23.58
C GLU A 634 16.68 -26.66 -24.67
N ILE A 635 16.37 -25.39 -24.41
CA ILE A 635 16.67 -24.28 -25.33
C ILE A 635 18.17 -23.99 -25.40
N VAL A 636 18.87 -24.01 -24.26
CA VAL A 636 20.33 -23.86 -24.23
C VAL A 636 20.98 -25.01 -24.99
N GLU A 637 20.54 -26.25 -24.76
CA GLU A 637 21.03 -27.41 -25.50
C GLU A 637 20.76 -27.26 -27.00
N GLN A 638 19.53 -26.97 -27.44
CA GLN A 638 19.18 -26.80 -28.85
C GLN A 638 19.90 -25.62 -29.51
N GLY A 639 20.12 -24.54 -28.77
CA GLY A 639 20.95 -23.40 -29.20
C GLY A 639 22.41 -23.81 -29.40
N CYS A 640 22.98 -24.57 -28.46
CA CYS A 640 24.32 -25.15 -28.59
C CYS A 640 24.42 -26.14 -29.77
N TRP A 641 23.37 -26.92 -30.06
CA TRP A 641 23.29 -27.80 -31.22
C TRP A 641 23.24 -27.03 -32.56
N ASN A 642 22.62 -25.86 -32.61
CA ASN A 642 22.57 -25.04 -33.83
C ASN A 642 23.88 -24.27 -34.05
N VAL A 643 24.51 -23.75 -32.99
CA VAL A 643 25.85 -23.13 -33.09
C VAL A 643 26.91 -24.14 -33.52
N THR A 644 26.87 -25.37 -32.98
CA THR A 644 27.78 -26.44 -33.43
C THR A 644 27.53 -26.90 -34.86
N LYS A 645 26.29 -26.91 -35.36
CA LYS A 645 26.01 -27.20 -36.77
C LYS A 645 26.51 -26.12 -37.72
N GLU A 646 26.43 -24.83 -37.36
CA GLU A 646 26.99 -23.75 -38.17
C GLU A 646 28.53 -23.75 -38.15
N CYS A 647 29.16 -24.10 -37.03
CA CYS A 647 30.61 -24.31 -36.95
C CYS A 647 31.10 -25.57 -37.69
N ILE A 648 30.26 -26.61 -37.84
CA ILE A 648 30.62 -27.83 -38.59
C ILE A 648 30.44 -27.64 -40.12
N HIS A 649 29.68 -26.63 -40.56
CA HIS A 649 29.46 -26.35 -41.98
C HIS A 649 30.29 -25.21 -42.58
N THR A 650 31.19 -24.58 -41.82
CA THR A 650 32.05 -23.49 -42.32
C THR A 650 33.50 -23.87 -42.68
N ASP A 651 33.92 -25.13 -42.47
CA ASP A 651 35.29 -25.60 -42.80
C ASP A 651 35.36 -26.65 -43.92
N ALA A 652 34.47 -26.55 -44.91
CA ALA A 652 34.64 -27.29 -46.16
C ALA A 652 34.08 -26.49 -47.32
N HIS A 653 34.83 -25.51 -47.82
CA HIS A 653 35.10 -25.32 -49.25
C HIS A 653 35.96 -24.08 -49.52
N ASN A 654 37.07 -24.31 -50.23
CA ASN A 654 37.82 -23.38 -51.09
C ASN A 654 38.70 -22.30 -50.41
N VAL A 655 39.90 -22.72 -49.98
CA VAL A 655 41.09 -21.85 -50.03
C VAL A 655 41.77 -22.05 -51.39
N PRO A 656 41.81 -21.05 -52.29
CA PRO A 656 42.60 -21.12 -53.51
C PRO A 656 44.08 -20.88 -53.21
N MET A 657 44.93 -21.70 -53.85
CA MET A 657 46.39 -21.57 -53.85
C MET A 657 46.84 -20.19 -54.36
N PRO A 658 47.83 -19.53 -53.74
CA PRO A 658 48.34 -18.25 -54.24
C PRO A 658 49.22 -18.47 -55.47
N GLY A 659 48.74 -17.95 -56.61
CA GLY A 659 49.46 -17.92 -57.87
C GLY A 659 50.53 -16.82 -57.92
N GLY A 660 51.69 -17.22 -58.44
CA GLY A 660 52.70 -16.47 -59.19
C GLY A 660 52.71 -14.94 -59.13
N TYR A 661 53.74 -14.42 -58.46
CA TYR A 661 54.34 -13.12 -58.70
C TYR A 661 55.05 -13.10 -60.07
N ASN A 662 54.77 -12.11 -60.91
CA ASN A 662 55.67 -11.69 -62.00
C ASN A 662 55.67 -10.15 -62.06
N PRO A 663 56.84 -9.47 -62.08
CA PRO A 663 56.95 -8.02 -61.98
C PRO A 663 57.12 -7.35 -63.36
N GLN A 664 56.62 -6.12 -63.47
CA GLN A 664 56.81 -5.07 -64.50
C GLN A 664 55.44 -4.40 -64.71
N SER A 665 55.23 -3.09 -64.80
CA SER A 665 56.07 -1.89 -64.89
C SER A 665 55.12 -0.68 -64.94
N ARG A 666 55.54 0.51 -64.44
CA ARG A 666 55.17 1.89 -64.87
C ARG A 666 53.67 2.20 -65.07
N GLY A 667 53.04 3.15 -64.38
CA GLY A 667 53.48 4.48 -63.98
C GLY A 667 52.55 5.51 -64.63
N HIS A 668 51.66 6.12 -63.82
CA HIS A 668 51.30 7.54 -63.82
C HIS A 668 50.34 7.83 -62.67
#